data_AF-A0AAQ5Y8T4-F1
#
_entry.id   AF-A0AAQ5Y8T4-F1
#
_cell.length_a   1.000
_cell.length_b   1.000
_cell.length_c   1.000
_cell.angle_alpha   90.00
_cell.angle_beta   90.00
_cell.angle_gamma   90.00
#
_symmetry.space_group_name_H-M   'P 1'
#
loop_
_entity.id
_entity.type
_entity.pdbx_description
1 polymer ?
#
loop_
_entity_poly.entity_id
_entity_poly.type
_entity_poly.pdbx_seq_one_letter_code
_entity_poly.pdbx_strand_id
1 'polypeptide(L)'
;LALRRSMLLRSAASALLRTSAEIPSLCPVSTVRFVRQSLRYPLWLQQAEGQTMDGNIEEILAPLRLAVKEQGDLVRQMKQEGAPDVDVTKAVVELKARKRTLEAKELALQPKDDIVDRTKMEDTLKRRFFYDQAFAIYGGVSGLYDFGPVGCALKNNILQAWRQHFIQEEQILEIDCTMLTPEPVLKTSGHVDKFADYMVKDVKNGECFRADHLLKAHLQKLMSDKKCTAEKKAEMEDVITQMDNFTQQELTDLFVKYSVKSPTTGNELTAPISFNLMFQTSIGPGGNMPGYLRPETAQGIFLNFKRLLEFNQGKLPFAAAQIGNSFRNEISPRSGLIRVREFTMGEIEHFVDPNDKVHPKFPNVADLEIMLYSSKAQTSGQSAHIMRLGDAVEQGVINNSVLGYFIGRIYLYLTKVGIAKDKLRFRQHMDNEMAHYACDCWDAETKTSYGWIEIVGCADRSCYDLKCHARATKVPLVCFSLTSPHKTVNVVQFEPNKGAIGKAYKKDAKIAMEYLSVCDECFITEQEQLLNETGEFTIETEGKTFKLTKDMVSVKRFQKTLHVEEVVPNVIEPSFGIGRIMYSIFEHTFHVREGDEQRTYFSFPATVAPYKCSVLPLSQNQEFMPFVRELSEAMTKNGVSHKVDDSSGSIGRRYARTDEIGVAFGITIDFDTVNKTPHTATLRDRDSMRQIRAEVSELPVIVRDLANGALTWAEVESKYPIFEGQETSKRDTAEE
;
A
#
# COMPACT_ATOMS: atom_id res chain seq x y z
N LEU A 1 -33.40 -40.40 13.15
CA LEU A 1 -33.37 -41.88 13.01
C LEU A 1 -33.22 -42.18 11.52
N ALA A 2 -32.66 -43.30 11.03
CA ALA A 2 -31.70 -44.25 11.61
C ALA A 2 -31.29 -45.26 10.51
N LEU A 3 -29.97 -45.51 10.33
CA LEU A 3 -29.36 -46.71 9.72
C LEU A 3 -29.75 -47.12 8.26
N ARG A 4 -29.05 -48.04 7.57
CA ARG A 4 -27.60 -48.30 7.32
C ARG A 4 -27.49 -49.64 6.54
N ARG A 5 -26.73 -49.66 5.43
CA ARG A 5 -26.16 -50.90 4.78
C ARG A 5 -27.25 -51.86 4.23
N SER A 6 -26.98 -52.87 3.40
CA SER A 6 -25.76 -53.58 2.93
C SER A 6 -25.97 -54.00 1.44
N MET A 7 -25.21 -54.83 0.71
CA MET A 7 -24.07 -55.76 0.94
C MET A 7 -23.36 -55.94 -0.45
N LEU A 8 -22.04 -55.82 -0.66
CA LEU A 8 -20.89 -56.69 -0.31
C LEU A 8 -20.71 -57.97 -1.18
N LEU A 9 -19.63 -58.01 -1.98
CA LEU A 9 -18.79 -59.15 -2.45
C LEU A 9 -17.73 -58.56 -3.45
N ARG A 10 -16.40 -58.79 -3.45
CA ARG A 10 -15.47 -59.88 -3.03
C ARG A 10 -15.62 -61.16 -3.88
N SER A 11 -14.59 -61.90 -4.32
CA SER A 11 -13.10 -61.80 -4.28
C SER A 11 -12.50 -62.87 -5.26
N ALA A 12 -11.20 -63.13 -5.48
CA ALA A 12 -9.99 -62.95 -4.65
C ALA A 12 -8.64 -62.72 -5.42
N ALA A 13 -7.65 -63.63 -5.32
CA ALA A 13 -6.20 -63.31 -5.43
C ALA A 13 -5.28 -64.55 -5.68
N SER A 14 -3.95 -64.34 -5.60
CA SER A 14 -2.81 -65.31 -5.56
C SER A 14 -2.24 -65.82 -6.92
N ALA A 15 -0.97 -66.27 -7.05
CA ALA A 15 0.30 -66.01 -6.32
C ALA A 15 1.51 -66.74 -7.01
N LEU A 16 2.77 -66.44 -6.60
CA LEU A 16 4.02 -67.27 -6.75
C LEU A 16 4.61 -67.40 -8.20
N LEU A 17 5.92 -67.56 -8.49
CA LEU A 17 7.20 -67.82 -7.76
C LEU A 17 8.45 -67.20 -8.50
N ARG A 18 9.51 -66.82 -7.74
CA ARG A 18 11.01 -66.89 -7.94
C ARG A 18 11.65 -66.74 -9.36
N THR A 19 12.88 -66.20 -9.56
CA THR A 19 14.18 -66.44 -8.87
C THR A 19 15.14 -65.22 -8.76
N SER A 20 16.26 -65.44 -8.04
CA SER A 20 17.46 -64.61 -7.75
C SER A 20 18.21 -64.03 -8.98
N ALA A 21 19.17 -63.08 -8.87
CA ALA A 21 20.01 -62.58 -7.75
C ALA A 21 20.36 -61.05 -7.93
N GLU A 22 21.30 -60.34 -7.26
CA GLU A 22 22.30 -60.57 -6.17
C GLU A 22 22.67 -59.22 -5.47
N ILE A 23 23.47 -59.20 -4.39
CA ILE A 23 23.92 -58.00 -3.61
C ILE A 23 25.35 -58.20 -3.06
N PRO A 24 26.32 -57.26 -3.28
CA PRO A 24 26.89 -56.42 -2.19
C PRO A 24 27.27 -54.98 -2.66
N SER A 25 26.82 -53.86 -2.08
CA SER A 25 27.04 -53.28 -0.74
C SER A 25 28.43 -52.65 -0.49
N LEU A 26 28.52 -51.30 -0.41
CA LEU A 26 29.19 -50.50 0.66
C LEU A 26 29.24 -48.98 0.35
N CYS A 27 29.26 -48.15 1.40
CA CYS A 27 29.47 -46.69 1.42
C CYS A 27 30.97 -46.37 1.74
N PRO A 28 31.49 -45.10 1.79
CA PRO A 28 30.77 -43.81 1.87
C PRO A 28 31.36 -42.59 1.08
N VAL A 29 30.63 -41.46 1.16
CA VAL A 29 31.03 -40.03 1.14
C VAL A 29 32.40 -39.65 0.52
N SER A 30 32.38 -38.84 -0.55
CA SER A 30 33.38 -37.76 -0.74
C SER A 30 32.86 -36.60 -1.61
N THR A 31 33.46 -35.43 -1.41
CA THR A 31 33.10 -34.13 -2.02
C THR A 31 33.48 -34.05 -3.51
N VAL A 32 32.59 -33.56 -4.38
CA VAL A 32 32.92 -33.25 -5.77
C VAL A 32 32.71 -31.75 -6.06
N ARG A 33 33.80 -31.07 -6.44
CA ARG A 33 33.76 -29.71 -7.00
C ARG A 33 33.22 -29.75 -8.43
N PHE A 34 32.24 -28.92 -8.78
CA PHE A 34 31.95 -28.66 -10.19
C PHE A 34 33.04 -27.77 -10.80
N VAL A 35 33.73 -28.29 -11.80
CA VAL A 35 34.81 -27.60 -12.52
C VAL A 35 34.20 -26.76 -13.65
N ARG A 36 34.62 -25.49 -13.76
CA ARG A 36 34.29 -24.66 -14.93
C ARG A 36 34.83 -25.32 -16.21
N GLN A 37 33.95 -25.59 -17.18
CA GLN A 37 34.36 -25.73 -18.58
C GLN A 37 33.90 -24.52 -19.38
N SER A 38 34.82 -23.94 -20.15
CA SER A 38 34.62 -22.74 -20.95
C SER A 38 34.33 -23.09 -22.41
N LEU A 39 33.10 -22.84 -22.87
CA LEU A 39 32.74 -22.97 -24.28
C LEU A 39 32.08 -21.70 -24.83
N ARG A 40 32.92 -20.92 -25.52
CA ARG A 40 32.67 -19.98 -26.64
C ARG A 40 31.29 -19.33 -26.78
N TYR A 41 31.29 -18.00 -26.66
CA TYR A 41 30.23 -17.06 -27.07
C TYR A 41 29.71 -17.30 -28.51
N PRO A 42 28.37 -17.19 -28.73
CA PRO A 42 27.78 -16.78 -29.99
C PRO A 42 27.86 -15.25 -30.20
N LEU A 43 27.94 -14.79 -31.45
CA LEU A 43 27.90 -13.37 -31.80
C LEU A 43 26.47 -12.82 -31.73
N TRP A 44 26.09 -12.24 -30.59
CA TRP A 44 25.00 -11.23 -30.48
C TRP A 44 25.33 -10.08 -29.51
N LEU A 45 26.58 -10.00 -29.05
CA LEU A 45 27.04 -9.04 -28.05
C LEU A 45 27.47 -7.70 -28.69
N GLN A 46 26.58 -7.10 -29.49
CA GLN A 46 26.85 -5.80 -30.14
C GLN A 46 25.60 -4.92 -30.36
N GLN A 47 24.60 -5.00 -29.46
CA GLN A 47 23.62 -3.93 -29.27
C GLN A 47 23.03 -4.00 -27.84
N ALA A 48 23.89 -3.70 -26.88
CA ALA A 48 23.54 -3.59 -25.46
C ALA A 48 24.26 -2.39 -24.81
N GLU A 49 24.28 -1.26 -25.52
CA GLU A 49 24.50 0.04 -24.91
C GLU A 49 23.27 0.36 -24.04
N GLY A 50 23.28 -0.15 -22.80
CA GLY A 50 22.41 0.39 -21.77
C GLY A 50 22.72 1.88 -21.63
N GLN A 51 21.69 2.71 -21.53
CA GLN A 51 21.86 4.16 -21.39
C GLN A 51 22.61 4.47 -20.08
N THR A 52 23.93 4.63 -20.20
CA THR A 52 24.71 5.38 -19.22
C THR A 52 24.07 6.75 -19.10
N MET A 53 23.77 7.20 -17.87
CA MET A 53 23.52 8.62 -17.65
C MET A 53 24.67 9.40 -18.28
N ASP A 54 24.37 10.48 -19.02
CA ASP A 54 25.39 11.35 -19.61
C ASP A 54 26.47 11.63 -18.55
N GLY A 55 27.75 11.43 -18.88
CA GLY A 55 28.84 11.59 -17.89
C GLY A 55 28.83 12.96 -17.21
N ASN A 56 28.36 13.97 -17.94
CA ASN A 56 28.11 15.35 -17.52
C ASN A 56 27.06 15.47 -16.38
N ILE A 57 26.11 14.53 -16.27
CA ILE A 57 25.15 14.46 -15.14
C ILE A 57 25.81 13.82 -13.92
N GLU A 58 26.55 12.72 -14.09
CA GLU A 58 27.19 12.02 -12.97
C GLU A 58 28.27 12.89 -12.29
N GLU A 59 29.07 13.63 -13.06
CA GLU A 59 30.04 14.60 -12.52
C GLU A 59 29.40 15.68 -11.64
N ILE A 60 28.14 16.05 -11.90
CA ILE A 60 27.40 17.05 -11.11
C ILE A 60 26.76 16.41 -9.85
N LEU A 61 26.41 15.13 -9.90
CA LEU A 61 25.74 14.42 -8.81
C LEU A 61 26.71 13.77 -7.82
N ALA A 62 27.87 13.27 -8.27
CA ALA A 62 28.84 12.57 -7.43
C ALA A 62 29.29 13.35 -6.18
N PRO A 63 29.53 14.69 -6.20
CA PRO A 63 29.86 15.46 -5.00
C PRO A 63 28.70 15.51 -3.99
N LEU A 64 27.46 15.58 -4.47
CA LEU A 64 26.27 15.58 -3.60
C LEU A 64 26.03 14.21 -2.99
N ARG A 65 26.22 13.13 -3.76
CA ARG A 65 26.16 11.75 -3.28
C ARG A 65 27.23 11.48 -2.21
N LEU A 66 28.46 11.96 -2.41
CA LEU A 66 29.52 11.88 -1.40
C LEU A 66 29.15 12.65 -0.12
N ALA A 67 28.64 13.88 -0.24
CA ALA A 67 28.23 14.67 0.92
C ALA A 67 27.09 14.02 1.73
N VAL A 68 26.13 13.36 1.06
CA VAL A 68 25.11 12.53 1.73
C VAL A 68 25.78 11.34 2.44
N LYS A 69 26.69 10.63 1.76
CA LYS A 69 27.39 9.46 2.31
C LYS A 69 28.14 9.78 3.60
N GLU A 70 28.99 10.81 3.58
CA GLU A 70 29.80 11.22 4.73
C GLU A 70 28.92 11.51 5.96
N GLN A 71 27.77 12.15 5.74
CA GLN A 71 26.80 12.42 6.80
C GLN A 71 26.10 11.15 7.30
N GLY A 72 25.80 10.20 6.42
CA GLY A 72 25.17 8.93 6.80
C GLY A 72 26.10 8.00 7.55
N ASP A 73 27.39 8.01 7.22
CA ASP A 73 28.42 7.27 7.94
C ASP A 73 28.70 7.93 9.32
N LEU A 74 28.71 9.25 9.43
CA LEU A 74 28.72 9.97 10.71
C LEU A 74 27.53 9.60 11.62
N VAL A 75 26.31 9.58 11.06
CA VAL A 75 25.09 9.15 11.78
C VAL A 75 25.21 7.73 12.33
N ARG A 76 25.77 6.80 11.54
CA ARG A 76 25.99 5.41 11.98
C ARG A 76 27.02 5.34 13.12
N GLN A 77 28.11 6.09 13.01
CA GLN A 77 29.15 6.16 14.04
C GLN A 77 28.57 6.69 15.36
N MET A 78 27.87 7.82 15.34
CA MET A 78 27.24 8.41 16.54
C MET A 78 26.26 7.45 17.22
N LYS A 79 25.50 6.65 16.46
CA LYS A 79 24.63 5.59 17.00
C LYS A 79 25.41 4.42 17.62
N GLN A 80 26.54 4.01 17.02
CA GLN A 80 27.39 2.94 17.55
C GLN A 80 28.16 3.36 18.81
N GLU A 81 28.54 4.63 18.91
CA GLU A 81 29.26 5.21 20.06
C GLU A 81 28.34 5.57 21.23
N GLY A 82 27.01 5.44 21.07
CA GLY A 82 26.03 5.78 22.12
C GLY A 82 25.93 7.29 22.38
N ALA A 83 26.13 8.11 21.35
CA ALA A 83 26.02 9.57 21.45
C ALA A 83 24.59 10.02 21.87
N PRO A 84 24.43 11.20 22.50
CA PRO A 84 23.13 11.67 22.95
C PRO A 84 22.10 11.75 21.82
N ASP A 85 20.86 11.32 22.10
CA ASP A 85 19.75 11.29 21.11
C ASP A 85 19.55 12.65 20.40
N VAL A 86 19.77 13.76 21.11
CA VAL A 86 19.68 15.12 20.58
C VAL A 86 20.68 15.35 19.44
N ASP A 87 21.91 14.86 19.58
CA ASP A 87 22.98 15.09 18.60
C ASP A 87 22.94 14.04 17.47
N VAL A 88 22.54 12.80 17.77
CA VAL A 88 22.15 11.82 16.75
C VAL A 88 21.01 12.38 15.89
N THR A 89 20.00 13.01 16.51
CA THR A 89 18.86 13.62 15.81
C THR A 89 19.33 14.76 14.88
N LYS A 90 20.23 15.65 15.32
CA LYS A 90 20.84 16.69 14.45
C LYS A 90 21.62 16.11 13.27
N ALA A 91 22.38 15.05 13.48
CA ALA A 91 23.15 14.42 12.40
C ALA A 91 22.24 13.73 11.37
N VAL A 92 21.18 13.06 11.84
CA VAL A 92 20.11 12.43 11.02
C VAL A 92 19.28 13.46 10.27
N VAL A 93 19.05 14.62 10.90
CA VAL A 93 18.52 15.83 10.27
C VAL A 93 19.39 16.21 9.08
N GLU A 94 20.67 16.58 9.28
CA GLU A 94 21.54 17.07 8.21
C GLU A 94 21.65 16.07 7.03
N LEU A 95 21.56 14.77 7.31
CA LEU A 95 21.45 13.73 6.30
C LEU A 95 20.20 13.86 5.41
N LYS A 96 19.03 14.20 5.99
CA LYS A 96 17.80 14.53 5.26
C LYS A 96 17.93 15.85 4.46
N ALA A 97 18.73 16.82 4.90
CA ALA A 97 19.00 18.03 4.10
C ALA A 97 19.71 17.68 2.80
N ARG A 98 20.86 17.00 2.92
CA ARG A 98 21.72 16.65 1.78
C ARG A 98 20.98 15.75 0.79
N LYS A 99 20.11 14.85 1.27
CA LYS A 99 19.18 14.06 0.44
C LYS A 99 18.21 14.94 -0.35
N ARG A 100 17.47 15.83 0.31
CA ARG A 100 16.53 16.76 -0.36
C ARG A 100 17.25 17.60 -1.43
N THR A 101 18.50 18.00 -1.19
CA THR A 101 19.34 18.72 -2.16
C THR A 101 19.80 17.83 -3.33
N LEU A 102 20.20 16.59 -3.07
CA LEU A 102 20.52 15.59 -4.10
C LEU A 102 19.28 15.30 -4.97
N GLU A 103 18.15 14.95 -4.36
CA GLU A 103 16.89 14.63 -5.06
C GLU A 103 16.37 15.82 -5.88
N ALA A 104 16.45 17.05 -5.35
CA ALA A 104 16.09 18.25 -6.11
C ALA A 104 17.04 18.52 -7.28
N LYS A 105 18.32 18.15 -7.16
CA LYS A 105 19.31 18.28 -8.24
C LYS A 105 19.17 17.18 -9.29
N GLU A 106 18.90 15.94 -8.88
CA GLU A 106 18.52 14.84 -9.76
C GLU A 106 17.23 15.18 -10.53
N LEU A 107 16.22 15.79 -9.89
CA LEU A 107 15.01 16.27 -10.56
C LEU A 107 15.30 17.40 -11.56
N ALA A 108 16.16 18.36 -11.19
CA ALA A 108 16.51 19.50 -12.06
C ALA A 108 17.46 19.14 -13.23
N LEU A 109 18.01 17.93 -13.25
CA LEU A 109 18.87 17.40 -14.32
C LEU A 109 18.17 16.36 -15.21
N GLN A 110 16.89 16.06 -14.99
CA GLN A 110 16.17 15.07 -15.78
C GLN A 110 15.92 15.53 -17.24
N PRO A 111 15.92 14.60 -18.20
CA PRO A 111 15.47 14.88 -19.57
C PRO A 111 14.05 15.45 -19.57
N LYS A 112 13.80 16.48 -20.39
CA LYS A 112 12.49 17.14 -20.47
C LYS A 112 11.40 16.21 -20.99
N ASP A 113 11.78 15.23 -21.81
CA ASP A 113 10.86 14.33 -22.52
C ASP A 113 10.25 13.26 -21.61
N ASP A 114 10.74 13.15 -20.36
CA ASP A 114 10.21 12.22 -19.35
C ASP A 114 9.02 12.81 -18.54
N ILE A 115 8.63 14.06 -18.82
CA ILE A 115 7.68 14.86 -18.04
C ILE A 115 6.33 14.94 -18.77
N VAL A 116 5.27 14.46 -18.12
CA VAL A 116 3.88 14.58 -18.60
C VAL A 116 3.38 16.03 -18.56
N ASP A 117 2.65 16.47 -19.60
CA ASP A 117 1.92 17.74 -19.56
C ASP A 117 0.69 17.60 -18.65
N ARG A 118 0.90 17.81 -17.35
CA ARG A 118 -0.15 17.80 -16.33
C ARG A 118 -1.28 18.78 -16.65
N THR A 119 -1.01 19.91 -17.30
CA THR A 119 -2.05 20.92 -17.62
C THR A 119 -3.06 20.35 -18.61
N LYS A 120 -2.55 19.73 -19.68
CA LYS A 120 -3.33 19.11 -20.76
C LYS A 120 -3.98 17.79 -20.33
N MET A 121 -3.33 17.06 -19.42
CA MET A 121 -3.91 15.91 -18.73
C MET A 121 -5.09 16.34 -17.85
N GLU A 122 -4.92 17.35 -16.99
CA GLU A 122 -5.97 17.83 -16.09
C GLU A 122 -7.16 18.46 -16.84
N ASP A 123 -6.95 19.16 -17.96
CA ASP A 123 -8.05 19.54 -18.85
C ASP A 123 -8.82 18.30 -19.30
N THR A 124 -8.13 17.30 -19.87
CA THR A 124 -8.77 16.08 -20.37
C THR A 124 -9.55 15.36 -19.26
N LEU A 125 -8.98 15.25 -18.06
CA LEU A 125 -9.61 14.62 -16.89
C LEU A 125 -10.90 15.34 -16.45
N LYS A 126 -10.88 16.68 -16.39
CA LYS A 126 -12.04 17.51 -16.00
C LYS A 126 -13.09 17.55 -17.11
N ARG A 127 -12.68 17.90 -18.34
CA ARG A 127 -13.53 18.01 -19.54
C ARG A 127 -14.23 16.71 -19.92
N ARG A 128 -13.64 15.55 -19.59
CA ARG A 128 -14.26 14.22 -19.79
C ARG A 128 -14.87 13.61 -18.52
N PHE A 129 -14.88 14.36 -17.42
CA PHE A 129 -15.46 14.00 -16.12
C PHE A 129 -14.98 12.63 -15.61
N PHE A 130 -13.67 12.51 -15.49
CA PHE A 130 -13.04 11.46 -14.66
C PHE A 130 -13.26 11.79 -13.18
N TYR A 131 -12.87 12.98 -12.76
CA TYR A 131 -13.20 13.57 -11.46
C TYR A 131 -13.28 15.10 -11.60
N ASP A 132 -13.98 15.75 -10.68
CA ASP A 132 -13.99 17.21 -10.52
C ASP A 132 -14.07 17.61 -9.04
N GLN A 133 -13.88 18.89 -8.72
CA GLN A 133 -13.92 19.40 -7.35
C GLN A 133 -15.31 19.20 -6.73
N ALA A 134 -15.38 18.54 -5.58
CA ALA A 134 -16.66 18.28 -4.94
C ALA A 134 -17.35 19.60 -4.54
N PHE A 135 -18.66 19.66 -4.78
CA PHE A 135 -19.51 20.84 -4.56
C PHE A 135 -19.11 22.09 -5.39
N ALA A 136 -18.50 21.93 -6.57
CA ALA A 136 -18.01 23.04 -7.41
C ALA A 136 -18.99 24.22 -7.60
N ILE A 137 -20.30 23.95 -7.81
CA ILE A 137 -21.33 25.00 -7.98
C ILE A 137 -21.61 25.84 -6.71
N TYR A 138 -21.13 25.41 -5.55
CA TYR A 138 -21.14 26.14 -4.28
C TYR A 138 -19.78 26.82 -3.98
N GLY A 139 -18.86 26.87 -4.94
CA GLY A 139 -17.48 27.33 -4.78
C GLY A 139 -16.46 26.21 -4.51
N GLY A 140 -16.94 24.99 -4.28
CA GLY A 140 -16.14 23.78 -4.08
C GLY A 140 -15.41 23.69 -2.74
N VAL A 141 -14.98 22.48 -2.36
CA VAL A 141 -14.23 22.22 -1.12
C VAL A 141 -12.87 21.62 -1.40
N SER A 142 -11.79 22.31 -1.03
CA SER A 142 -10.42 21.86 -1.26
C SER A 142 -10.14 20.51 -0.59
N GLY A 143 -9.62 19.57 -1.38
CA GLY A 143 -9.32 18.20 -0.93
C GLY A 143 -10.52 17.24 -0.96
N LEU A 144 -11.68 17.64 -1.47
CA LEU A 144 -12.80 16.74 -1.78
C LEU A 144 -13.05 16.72 -3.29
N TYR A 145 -13.26 15.54 -3.86
CA TYR A 145 -13.40 15.33 -5.31
C TYR A 145 -14.48 14.29 -5.63
N ASP A 146 -15.38 14.65 -6.53
CA ASP A 146 -16.44 13.76 -7.03
C ASP A 146 -15.95 13.03 -8.28
N PHE A 147 -16.04 11.69 -8.29
CA PHE A 147 -15.65 10.88 -9.45
C PHE A 147 -16.82 10.78 -10.43
N GLY A 148 -16.64 11.30 -11.65
CA GLY A 148 -17.61 11.17 -12.72
C GLY A 148 -17.67 9.75 -13.32
N PRO A 149 -18.52 9.50 -14.34
CA PRO A 149 -18.80 8.16 -14.83
C PRO A 149 -17.55 7.37 -15.28
N VAL A 150 -16.57 8.05 -15.86
CA VAL A 150 -15.33 7.43 -16.36
C VAL A 150 -14.39 7.08 -15.21
N GLY A 151 -14.23 7.98 -14.24
CA GLY A 151 -13.40 7.75 -13.06
C GLY A 151 -13.99 6.72 -12.10
N CYS A 152 -15.32 6.70 -11.92
CA CYS A 152 -16.02 5.64 -11.19
C CYS A 152 -15.78 4.25 -11.83
N ALA A 153 -15.89 4.14 -13.17
CA ALA A 153 -15.62 2.89 -13.86
C ALA A 153 -14.15 2.44 -13.71
N LEU A 154 -13.19 3.35 -13.88
CA LEU A 154 -11.76 3.08 -13.65
C LEU A 154 -11.49 2.61 -12.20
N LYS A 155 -12.01 3.36 -11.21
CA LYS A 155 -11.90 3.04 -9.78
C LYS A 155 -12.42 1.64 -9.46
N ASN A 156 -13.60 1.30 -9.98
CA ASN A 156 -14.22 -0.01 -9.76
C ASN A 156 -13.40 -1.13 -10.41
N ASN A 157 -12.85 -0.92 -11.61
CA ASN A 157 -11.99 -1.92 -12.26
C ASN A 157 -10.65 -2.10 -11.52
N ILE A 158 -10.04 -1.01 -11.02
CA ILE A 158 -8.83 -1.06 -10.18
C ILE A 158 -9.10 -1.85 -8.89
N LEU A 159 -10.19 -1.54 -8.18
CA LEU A 159 -10.60 -2.27 -6.96
C LEU A 159 -10.93 -3.74 -7.24
N GLN A 160 -11.55 -4.06 -8.38
CA GLN A 160 -11.84 -5.45 -8.76
C GLN A 160 -10.55 -6.21 -9.13
N ALA A 161 -9.61 -5.56 -9.81
CA ALA A 161 -8.29 -6.13 -10.06
C ALA A 161 -7.51 -6.36 -8.75
N TRP A 162 -7.65 -5.48 -7.75
CA TRP A 162 -7.06 -5.65 -6.41
C TRP A 162 -7.70 -6.82 -5.65
N ARG A 163 -9.04 -6.95 -5.64
CA ARG A 163 -9.74 -8.11 -5.07
C ARG A 163 -9.29 -9.42 -5.70
N GLN A 164 -9.16 -9.48 -7.02
CA GLN A 164 -8.63 -10.66 -7.71
C GLN A 164 -7.15 -10.93 -7.37
N HIS A 165 -6.33 -9.88 -7.26
CA HIS A 165 -4.88 -10.02 -7.08
C HIS A 165 -4.47 -10.39 -5.65
N PHE A 166 -5.21 -9.93 -4.63
CA PHE A 166 -4.89 -10.17 -3.22
C PHE A 166 -5.93 -11.07 -2.54
N ILE A 167 -7.18 -10.62 -2.45
CA ILE A 167 -8.24 -11.33 -1.71
C ILE A 167 -8.50 -12.74 -2.27
N GLN A 168 -8.67 -12.86 -3.59
CA GLN A 168 -8.99 -14.14 -4.22
C GLN A 168 -7.77 -15.08 -4.28
N GLU A 169 -6.57 -14.55 -4.53
CA GLU A 169 -5.32 -15.34 -4.59
C GLU A 169 -4.92 -15.90 -3.22
N GLU A 170 -4.94 -15.08 -2.17
CA GLU A 170 -4.47 -15.47 -0.83
C GLU A 170 -5.61 -15.91 0.10
N GLN A 171 -6.85 -15.98 -0.42
CA GLN A 171 -8.07 -16.32 0.34
C GLN A 171 -8.27 -15.42 1.57
N ILE A 172 -8.01 -14.11 1.40
CA ILE A 172 -8.05 -13.11 2.48
C ILE A 172 -9.47 -12.89 2.97
N LEU A 173 -9.64 -12.74 4.28
CA LEU A 173 -10.93 -12.47 4.91
C LEU A 173 -11.32 -10.99 4.73
N GLU A 174 -12.00 -10.66 3.62
CA GLU A 174 -12.56 -9.31 3.39
C GLU A 174 -13.71 -9.03 4.38
N ILE A 175 -13.65 -7.89 5.08
CA ILE A 175 -14.70 -7.37 5.95
C ILE A 175 -15.02 -5.90 5.64
N ASP A 176 -16.17 -5.42 6.12
CA ASP A 176 -16.55 -4.01 6.05
C ASP A 176 -16.97 -3.48 7.44
N CYS A 177 -16.12 -2.66 8.04
CA CYS A 177 -16.36 -1.99 9.32
C CYS A 177 -16.88 -0.55 9.12
N THR A 178 -17.49 0.02 10.16
CA THR A 178 -17.99 1.41 10.13
C THR A 178 -16.89 2.46 9.93
N MET A 179 -17.25 3.59 9.32
CA MET A 179 -16.38 4.78 9.22
C MET A 179 -16.36 5.60 10.52
N LEU A 180 -17.50 5.64 11.23
CA LEU A 180 -17.63 6.22 12.56
C LEU A 180 -16.91 5.34 13.59
N THR A 181 -16.05 5.96 14.39
CA THR A 181 -15.21 5.31 15.40
C THR A 181 -15.28 6.08 16.73
N PRO A 182 -15.67 5.47 17.87
CA PRO A 182 -15.67 6.14 19.17
C PRO A 182 -14.27 6.56 19.62
N GLU A 183 -14.16 7.71 20.30
CA GLU A 183 -12.87 8.26 20.78
C GLU A 183 -11.97 7.23 21.50
N PRO A 184 -12.46 6.37 22.42
CA PRO A 184 -11.60 5.43 23.15
C PRO A 184 -10.78 4.47 22.25
N VAL A 185 -11.26 4.14 21.05
CA VAL A 185 -10.53 3.28 20.09
C VAL A 185 -9.32 4.01 19.51
N LEU A 186 -9.52 5.26 19.08
CA LEU A 186 -8.47 6.08 18.48
C LEU A 186 -7.53 6.68 19.54
N LYS A 187 -7.99 6.79 20.78
CA LYS A 187 -7.14 7.04 21.95
C LYS A 187 -6.25 5.84 22.27
N THR A 188 -6.79 4.61 22.19
CA THR A 188 -6.05 3.37 22.48
C THR A 188 -4.96 3.07 21.44
N SER A 189 -5.20 3.33 20.15
CA SER A 189 -4.17 3.23 19.09
C SER A 189 -3.18 4.41 19.07
N GLY A 190 -3.41 5.45 19.88
CA GLY A 190 -2.56 6.63 19.99
C GLY A 190 -2.82 7.73 18.95
N HIS A 191 -3.79 7.53 18.04
CA HIS A 191 -4.18 8.54 17.04
C HIS A 191 -4.64 9.86 17.68
N VAL A 192 -5.41 9.82 18.78
CA VAL A 192 -5.86 11.06 19.45
C VAL A 192 -4.69 11.91 19.98
N ASP A 193 -3.56 11.28 20.34
CA ASP A 193 -2.39 11.97 20.90
C ASP A 193 -1.30 12.29 19.87
N LYS A 194 -1.21 11.55 18.76
CA LYS A 194 -0.15 11.70 17.76
C LYS A 194 -0.61 12.25 16.40
N PHE A 195 -1.89 12.20 16.08
CA PHE A 195 -2.41 12.54 14.76
C PHE A 195 -2.79 14.03 14.66
N ALA A 196 -1.85 14.91 15.01
CA ALA A 196 -2.03 16.35 15.05
C ALA A 196 -0.84 17.09 14.41
N ASP A 197 -1.15 18.12 13.61
CA ASP A 197 -0.19 18.99 12.95
C ASP A 197 -0.14 20.37 13.62
N TYR A 198 0.95 21.10 13.45
CA TYR A 198 0.96 22.53 13.77
C TYR A 198 0.39 23.36 12.62
N MET A 199 -0.57 24.24 12.93
CA MET A 199 -1.30 25.10 12.00
C MET A 199 -1.18 26.57 12.38
N VAL A 200 -1.08 27.44 11.38
CA VAL A 200 -1.18 28.90 11.50
C VAL A 200 -2.34 29.43 10.65
N LYS A 201 -2.91 30.59 11.01
CA LYS A 201 -4.01 31.23 10.29
C LYS A 201 -3.70 32.69 9.95
N ASP A 202 -4.09 33.14 8.76
CA ASP A 202 -4.12 34.56 8.40
C ASP A 202 -5.13 35.31 9.28
N VAL A 203 -4.67 36.37 9.95
CA VAL A 203 -5.43 37.09 10.98
C VAL A 203 -6.63 37.86 10.41
N LYS A 204 -6.69 38.12 9.09
CA LYS A 204 -7.81 38.86 8.45
C LYS A 204 -8.80 37.98 7.71
N ASN A 205 -8.34 36.96 6.96
CA ASN A 205 -9.22 36.12 6.14
C ASN A 205 -9.43 34.69 6.69
N GLY A 206 -8.66 34.28 7.70
CA GLY A 206 -8.75 32.93 8.30
C GLY A 206 -8.16 31.80 7.46
N GLU A 207 -7.47 32.07 6.35
CA GLU A 207 -6.80 31.02 5.54
C GLU A 207 -5.81 30.25 6.42
N CYS A 208 -5.91 28.93 6.39
CA CYS A 208 -5.15 28.02 7.26
C CYS A 208 -4.00 27.35 6.51
N PHE A 209 -2.83 27.32 7.15
CA PHE A 209 -1.60 26.74 6.59
C PHE A 209 -0.93 25.79 7.60
N ARG A 210 -0.36 24.68 7.11
CA ARG A 210 0.51 23.79 7.90
C ARG A 210 1.81 24.55 8.19
N ALA A 211 2.19 24.68 9.46
CA ALA A 211 3.19 25.65 9.91
C ALA A 211 4.59 25.32 9.37
N ASP A 212 4.99 24.06 9.46
CA ASP A 212 6.19 23.48 8.87
C ASP A 212 6.30 23.71 7.35
N HIS A 213 5.24 23.44 6.58
CA HIS A 213 5.23 23.64 5.13
C HIS A 213 5.33 25.12 4.76
N LEU A 214 4.67 26.01 5.51
CA LEU A 214 4.72 27.44 5.22
C LEU A 214 6.10 28.03 5.58
N LEU A 215 6.68 27.62 6.72
CA LEU A 215 8.05 27.97 7.08
C LEU A 215 9.03 27.45 6.01
N LYS A 216 8.90 26.18 5.58
CA LYS A 216 9.70 25.59 4.49
C LYS A 216 9.69 26.45 3.23
N ALA A 217 8.50 26.76 2.73
CA ALA A 217 8.33 27.53 1.50
C ALA A 217 8.85 28.97 1.64
N HIS A 218 8.69 29.58 2.82
CA HIS A 218 9.20 30.92 3.10
C HIS A 218 10.74 30.93 3.13
N LEU A 219 11.36 29.99 3.85
CA LEU A 219 12.82 29.86 3.94
C LEU A 219 13.44 29.53 2.57
N GLN A 220 12.85 28.59 1.81
CA GLN A 220 13.27 28.29 0.43
C GLN A 220 13.20 29.52 -0.47
N LYS A 221 12.17 30.38 -0.32
CA LYS A 221 12.06 31.64 -1.04
C LYS A 221 13.15 32.64 -0.64
N LEU A 222 13.44 32.80 0.67
CA LEU A 222 14.53 33.66 1.14
C LEU A 222 15.91 33.21 0.63
N MET A 223 16.17 31.90 0.63
CA MET A 223 17.41 31.32 0.07
C MET A 223 17.55 31.45 -1.45
N SER A 224 16.46 31.77 -2.16
CA SER A 224 16.47 32.04 -3.61
C SER A 224 16.75 33.50 -3.97
N ASP A 225 16.71 34.43 -3.00
CA ASP A 225 17.10 35.83 -3.24
C ASP A 225 18.63 35.92 -3.34
N LYS A 226 19.12 36.59 -4.39
CA LYS A 226 20.54 36.91 -4.62
C LYS A 226 21.18 37.75 -3.50
N LYS A 227 20.38 38.31 -2.58
CA LYS A 227 20.82 39.04 -1.38
C LYS A 227 21.06 38.15 -0.15
N CYS A 228 20.74 36.86 -0.21
CA CYS A 228 21.00 35.95 0.91
C CYS A 228 22.52 35.69 1.06
N THR A 229 23.07 35.84 2.26
CA THR A 229 24.47 35.45 2.54
C THR A 229 24.58 33.94 2.68
N ALA A 230 25.77 33.39 2.42
CA ALA A 230 26.02 31.95 2.55
C ALA A 230 25.76 31.44 3.98
N GLU A 231 26.11 32.24 5.01
CA GLU A 231 25.86 31.88 6.41
C GLU A 231 24.35 31.78 6.71
N LYS A 232 23.56 32.78 6.29
CA LYS A 232 22.10 32.76 6.45
C LYS A 232 21.44 31.66 5.63
N LYS A 233 22.03 31.30 4.49
CA LYS A 233 21.55 30.17 3.70
C LYS A 233 21.75 28.85 4.46
N ALA A 234 22.95 28.59 4.98
CA ALA A 234 23.22 27.41 5.81
C ALA A 234 22.34 27.36 7.07
N GLU A 235 22.15 28.50 7.74
CA GLU A 235 21.24 28.64 8.89
C GLU A 235 19.78 28.26 8.54
N MET A 236 19.28 28.72 7.39
CA MET A 236 17.93 28.38 6.92
C MET A 236 17.82 26.95 6.39
N GLU A 237 18.89 26.38 5.84
CA GLU A 237 18.98 24.96 5.47
C GLU A 237 18.90 24.05 6.71
N ASP A 238 19.62 24.35 7.79
CA ASP A 238 19.50 23.63 9.08
C ASP A 238 18.08 23.71 9.65
N VAL A 239 17.47 24.91 9.68
CA VAL A 239 16.08 25.11 10.14
C VAL A 239 15.06 24.35 9.29
N ILE A 240 15.19 24.34 7.95
CA ILE A 240 14.33 23.52 7.05
C ILE A 240 14.44 22.02 7.36
N THR A 241 15.53 21.61 7.99
CA THR A 241 15.90 20.22 8.16
C THR A 241 15.50 19.71 9.54
N GLN A 242 15.67 20.51 10.59
CA GLN A 242 15.18 20.21 11.94
C GLN A 242 13.64 20.37 12.08
N MET A 243 12.98 20.85 11.03
CA MET A 243 11.58 21.31 11.05
C MET A 243 10.53 20.26 11.45
N ASP A 244 10.82 18.98 11.22
CA ASP A 244 9.96 17.86 11.61
C ASP A 244 10.05 17.56 13.15
N ASN A 245 11.02 18.17 13.86
CA ASN A 245 11.28 17.97 15.29
C ASN A 245 10.88 19.15 16.19
N PHE A 246 10.64 20.34 15.64
CA PHE A 246 10.41 21.54 16.45
C PHE A 246 9.09 21.49 17.22
N THR A 247 9.14 21.87 18.49
CA THR A 247 7.96 22.07 19.33
C THR A 247 7.14 23.29 18.89
N GLN A 248 5.91 23.39 19.39
CA GLN A 248 5.03 24.54 19.17
C GLN A 248 5.70 25.89 19.48
N GLN A 249 6.51 25.96 20.54
CA GLN A 249 7.19 27.20 20.93
C GLN A 249 8.32 27.53 19.96
N GLU A 250 9.17 26.56 19.63
CA GLU A 250 10.27 26.77 18.67
C GLU A 250 9.74 27.18 17.29
N LEU A 251 8.66 26.56 16.81
CA LEU A 251 7.98 27.02 15.59
C LEU A 251 7.43 28.45 15.74
N THR A 252 6.89 28.84 16.90
CA THR A 252 6.43 30.21 17.14
C THR A 252 7.60 31.20 17.05
N ASP A 253 8.72 30.88 17.69
CA ASP A 253 9.92 31.72 17.71
C ASP A 253 10.55 31.83 16.32
N LEU A 254 10.57 30.75 15.54
CA LEU A 254 11.05 30.73 14.15
C LEU A 254 10.14 31.54 13.21
N PHE A 255 8.82 31.47 13.38
CA PHE A 255 7.86 32.29 12.63
C PHE A 255 8.08 33.79 12.86
N VAL A 256 8.38 34.20 14.10
CA VAL A 256 8.76 35.58 14.44
C VAL A 256 10.13 35.93 13.86
N LYS A 257 11.14 35.08 14.09
CA LYS A 257 12.54 35.28 13.65
C LYS A 257 12.66 35.55 12.15
N TYR A 258 11.96 34.78 11.32
CA TYR A 258 11.95 34.95 9.86
C TYR A 258 10.80 35.84 9.35
N SER A 259 9.98 36.40 10.25
CA SER A 259 8.83 37.27 9.91
C SER A 259 7.90 36.64 8.86
N VAL A 260 7.51 35.39 9.10
CA VAL A 260 6.71 34.58 8.17
C VAL A 260 5.28 35.14 8.11
N LYS A 261 4.80 35.41 6.89
CA LYS A 261 3.48 36.00 6.61
C LYS A 261 2.69 35.15 5.62
N SER A 262 1.38 35.39 5.58
CA SER A 262 0.45 34.73 4.67
C SER A 262 0.93 34.89 3.20
N PRO A 263 1.14 33.79 2.45
CA PRO A 263 1.77 33.84 1.13
C PRO A 263 0.84 34.39 0.03
N THR A 264 -0.48 34.41 0.30
CA THR A 264 -1.53 34.90 -0.59
C THR A 264 -1.84 36.38 -0.39
N THR A 265 -1.76 36.88 0.85
CA THR A 265 -2.23 38.23 1.23
C THR A 265 -1.13 39.16 1.76
N GLY A 266 -0.01 38.60 2.24
CA GLY A 266 1.02 39.34 2.99
C GLY A 266 0.61 39.72 4.44
N ASN A 267 -0.52 39.23 4.95
CA ASN A 267 -0.96 39.48 6.32
C ASN A 267 -0.12 38.75 7.38
N GLU A 268 -0.17 39.27 8.61
CA GLU A 268 0.33 38.55 9.79
C GLU A 268 -0.46 37.25 10.02
N LEU A 269 0.20 36.31 10.69
CA LEU A 269 -0.32 34.99 11.03
C LEU A 269 -0.52 34.86 12.54
N THR A 270 -1.44 33.98 12.95
CA THR A 270 -1.50 33.51 14.34
C THR A 270 -0.25 32.70 14.68
N ALA A 271 0.09 32.62 15.97
CA ALA A 271 1.05 31.63 16.45
C ALA A 271 0.64 30.20 16.02
N PRO A 272 1.61 29.29 15.77
CA PRO A 272 1.35 27.87 15.58
C PRO A 272 0.49 27.27 16.71
N ILE A 273 -0.58 26.57 16.35
CA ILE A 273 -1.43 25.80 17.25
C ILE A 273 -1.51 24.34 16.80
N SER A 274 -1.56 23.41 17.75
CA SER A 274 -1.81 22.00 17.43
C SER A 274 -3.24 21.82 16.89
N PHE A 275 -3.37 21.04 15.81
CA PHE A 275 -4.62 20.82 15.09
C PHE A 275 -4.77 19.33 14.78
N ASN A 276 -5.82 18.71 15.32
CA ASN A 276 -6.07 17.29 15.14
C ASN A 276 -6.53 17.00 13.69
N LEU A 277 -5.85 16.06 13.03
CA LEU A 277 -6.08 15.66 11.64
C LEU A 277 -7.24 14.65 11.49
N MET A 278 -7.99 14.33 12.53
CA MET A 278 -9.19 13.50 12.45
C MET A 278 -10.46 14.37 12.45
N PHE A 279 -11.45 14.01 11.62
CA PHE A 279 -12.75 14.67 11.63
C PHE A 279 -13.56 14.24 12.86
N GLN A 280 -13.66 15.11 13.87
CA GLN A 280 -14.43 14.87 15.07
C GLN A 280 -15.94 15.00 14.83
N THR A 281 -16.73 14.20 15.53
CA THR A 281 -18.19 14.21 15.54
C THR A 281 -18.73 13.75 16.90
N SER A 282 -20.05 13.71 17.08
CA SER A 282 -20.69 13.12 18.26
C SER A 282 -21.66 12.00 17.85
N ILE A 283 -21.63 10.90 18.59
CA ILE A 283 -22.40 9.69 18.32
C ILE A 283 -23.69 9.75 19.16
N GLY A 284 -24.81 9.96 18.48
CA GLY A 284 -26.13 10.12 19.11
C GLY A 284 -26.45 11.58 19.51
N PRO A 285 -27.73 11.89 19.78
CA PRO A 285 -28.21 13.26 19.89
C PRO A 285 -27.78 14.00 21.17
N GLY A 286 -27.25 13.29 22.16
CA GLY A 286 -26.98 13.82 23.50
C GLY A 286 -25.58 14.42 23.72
N GLY A 287 -24.71 14.47 22.69
CA GLY A 287 -23.33 14.96 22.83
C GLY A 287 -22.35 14.00 23.54
N ASN A 288 -22.85 13.20 24.48
CA ASN A 288 -22.12 12.41 25.47
C ASN A 288 -21.13 11.35 24.94
N MET A 289 -21.14 11.01 23.66
CA MET A 289 -20.20 10.05 23.06
C MET A 289 -19.39 10.72 21.93
N PRO A 290 -18.22 11.31 22.22
CA PRO A 290 -17.32 11.79 21.18
C PRO A 290 -16.83 10.64 20.29
N GLY A 291 -16.69 10.94 19.01
CA GLY A 291 -16.17 10.02 18.00
C GLY A 291 -15.52 10.77 16.85
N TYR A 292 -14.97 10.02 15.92
CA TYR A 292 -14.31 10.53 14.73
C TYR A 292 -14.69 9.71 13.50
N LEU A 293 -14.45 10.27 12.31
CA LEU A 293 -14.26 9.49 11.10
C LEU A 293 -12.85 8.89 11.11
N ARG A 294 -12.72 7.61 10.75
CA ARG A 294 -11.46 6.85 10.84
C ARG A 294 -10.35 7.40 9.92
N PRO A 295 -9.08 7.48 10.37
CA PRO A 295 -7.94 7.94 9.55
C PRO A 295 -7.25 6.82 8.74
N GLU A 296 -7.54 5.56 9.08
CA GLU A 296 -7.12 4.30 8.47
C GLU A 296 -8.27 3.28 8.61
N THR A 297 -8.21 2.14 7.93
CA THR A 297 -9.21 1.06 8.02
C THR A 297 -8.79 -0.09 8.94
N ALA A 298 -7.48 -0.33 9.08
CA ALA A 298 -6.83 -1.36 9.91
C ALA A 298 -7.47 -1.60 11.30
N GLN A 299 -7.84 -0.52 12.02
CA GLN A 299 -8.45 -0.61 13.36
C GLN A 299 -9.75 -1.45 13.39
N GLY A 300 -10.52 -1.48 12.30
CA GLY A 300 -11.71 -2.33 12.19
C GLY A 300 -11.37 -3.83 12.17
N ILE A 301 -10.24 -4.18 11.58
CA ILE A 301 -9.73 -5.55 11.48
C ILE A 301 -9.17 -6.00 12.83
N PHE A 302 -8.35 -5.17 13.51
CA PHE A 302 -7.80 -5.49 14.84
C PHE A 302 -8.89 -5.73 15.89
N LEU A 303 -9.95 -4.91 15.90
CA LEU A 303 -11.08 -5.09 16.84
C LEU A 303 -11.88 -6.38 16.57
N ASN A 304 -11.86 -6.90 15.34
CA ASN A 304 -12.51 -8.15 14.96
C ASN A 304 -11.58 -9.38 14.98
N PHE A 305 -10.29 -9.21 15.35
CA PHE A 305 -9.26 -10.25 15.30
C PHE A 305 -9.72 -11.64 15.80
N LYS A 306 -10.41 -11.70 16.94
CA LYS A 306 -10.87 -12.98 17.52
C LYS A 306 -11.85 -13.74 16.61
N ARG A 307 -12.73 -13.03 15.89
CA ARG A 307 -13.71 -13.62 14.96
C ARG A 307 -13.05 -14.07 13.66
N LEU A 308 -12.08 -13.31 13.19
CA LEU A 308 -11.27 -13.65 12.01
C LEU A 308 -10.41 -14.89 12.26
N LEU A 309 -9.75 -14.94 13.43
CA LEU A 309 -9.01 -16.11 13.91
C LEU A 309 -9.93 -17.33 14.12
N GLU A 310 -11.12 -17.16 14.67
CA GLU A 310 -12.14 -18.22 14.81
C GLU A 310 -12.58 -18.77 13.44
N PHE A 311 -12.80 -17.89 12.45
CA PHE A 311 -13.10 -18.27 11.07
C PHE A 311 -11.95 -19.08 10.44
N ASN A 312 -10.69 -18.69 10.69
CA ASN A 312 -9.51 -19.47 10.31
C ASN A 312 -9.17 -20.63 11.29
N GLN A 313 -10.16 -21.15 12.03
CA GLN A 313 -10.04 -22.33 12.90
C GLN A 313 -8.94 -22.23 13.98
N GLY A 314 -8.60 -21.02 14.42
CA GLY A 314 -7.58 -20.78 15.43
C GLY A 314 -6.13 -20.88 14.94
N LYS A 315 -5.87 -20.78 13.62
CA LYS A 315 -4.54 -21.00 13.02
C LYS A 315 -3.91 -19.71 12.47
N LEU A 316 -2.58 -19.70 12.48
CA LEU A 316 -1.71 -18.75 11.77
C LEU A 316 -0.95 -19.50 10.63
N PRO A 317 -0.46 -18.77 9.61
CA PRO A 317 -0.81 -17.39 9.30
C PRO A 317 -2.24 -17.27 8.76
N PHE A 318 -2.80 -16.07 8.81
CA PHE A 318 -4.00 -15.70 8.04
C PHE A 318 -3.98 -14.20 7.72
N ALA A 319 -4.70 -13.80 6.67
CA ALA A 319 -4.89 -12.39 6.36
C ALA A 319 -6.36 -12.00 6.42
N ALA A 320 -6.63 -10.77 6.82
CA ALA A 320 -7.91 -10.09 6.66
C ALA A 320 -7.71 -8.78 5.90
N ALA A 321 -8.76 -8.28 5.25
CA ALA A 321 -8.67 -7.05 4.44
C ALA A 321 -9.94 -6.21 4.55
N GLN A 322 -9.81 -4.93 4.24
CA GLN A 322 -10.93 -4.01 4.13
C GLN A 322 -10.70 -3.01 2.99
N ILE A 323 -11.75 -2.74 2.22
CA ILE A 323 -11.77 -1.70 1.18
C ILE A 323 -12.83 -0.68 1.57
N GLY A 324 -12.44 0.58 1.75
CA GLY A 324 -13.41 1.62 2.11
C GLY A 324 -12.76 2.99 2.28
N ASN A 325 -13.58 3.99 2.60
CA ASN A 325 -13.09 5.35 2.76
C ASN A 325 -12.45 5.57 4.14
N SER A 326 -11.42 6.41 4.15
CA SER A 326 -10.69 6.93 5.31
C SER A 326 -10.58 8.46 5.18
N PHE A 327 -10.46 9.14 6.31
CA PHE A 327 -10.68 10.58 6.41
C PHE A 327 -9.54 11.25 7.17
N ARG A 328 -8.90 12.24 6.56
CA ARG A 328 -7.81 13.02 7.17
C ARG A 328 -8.09 14.50 6.95
N ASN A 329 -8.24 15.27 8.02
CA ASN A 329 -8.59 16.69 8.00
C ASN A 329 -7.39 17.57 7.60
N GLU A 330 -6.87 17.34 6.40
CA GLU A 330 -5.70 17.99 5.84
C GLU A 330 -5.82 19.52 5.89
N ILE A 331 -4.82 20.18 6.48
CA ILE A 331 -4.88 21.64 6.73
C ILE A 331 -4.90 22.43 5.41
N SER A 332 -4.09 22.04 4.42
CA SER A 332 -4.01 22.72 3.13
C SER A 332 -3.77 21.72 1.98
N PRO A 333 -4.80 20.98 1.52
CA PRO A 333 -4.71 20.08 0.37
C PRO A 333 -4.54 20.87 -0.93
N ARG A 334 -3.40 20.69 -1.62
CA ARG A 334 -2.99 21.49 -2.80
C ARG A 334 -2.48 20.66 -4.00
N SER A 335 -2.55 19.33 -3.96
CA SER A 335 -1.90 18.41 -4.93
C SER A 335 -2.89 17.45 -5.61
N GLY A 336 -4.06 17.94 -6.02
CA GLY A 336 -5.09 17.11 -6.66
C GLY A 336 -5.47 15.90 -5.80
N LEU A 337 -5.53 14.72 -6.42
CA LEU A 337 -5.84 13.46 -5.75
C LEU A 337 -4.72 12.94 -4.81
N ILE A 338 -3.52 13.54 -4.80
CA ILE A 338 -2.37 13.05 -4.02
C ILE A 338 -2.54 13.31 -2.52
N ARG A 339 -3.15 14.45 -2.16
CA ARG A 339 -3.38 14.87 -0.76
C ARG A 339 -4.79 15.43 -0.61
N VAL A 340 -5.71 14.55 -0.20
CA VAL A 340 -7.16 14.75 -0.13
C VAL A 340 -7.69 14.45 1.28
N ARG A 341 -8.90 14.93 1.58
CA ARG A 341 -9.52 14.83 2.90
C ARG A 341 -10.36 13.58 3.12
N GLU A 342 -10.88 13.02 2.04
CA GLU A 342 -11.54 11.71 1.99
C GLU A 342 -10.95 10.92 0.83
N PHE A 343 -10.60 9.65 1.06
CA PHE A 343 -10.07 8.77 0.03
C PHE A 343 -10.38 7.31 0.34
N THR A 344 -10.56 6.51 -0.71
CA THR A 344 -10.68 5.06 -0.59
C THR A 344 -9.30 4.44 -0.39
N MET A 345 -9.18 3.60 0.61
CA MET A 345 -8.02 2.73 0.87
C MET A 345 -8.44 1.27 0.63
N GLY A 346 -7.47 0.44 0.29
CA GLY A 346 -7.55 -1.01 0.50
C GLY A 346 -6.41 -1.39 1.43
N GLU A 347 -6.69 -2.07 2.54
CA GLU A 347 -5.66 -2.47 3.52
C GLU A 347 -5.77 -3.97 3.81
N ILE A 348 -4.65 -4.60 4.12
CA ILE A 348 -4.52 -6.03 4.40
C ILE A 348 -3.74 -6.19 5.71
N GLU A 349 -4.33 -6.82 6.72
CA GLU A 349 -3.60 -7.25 7.92
C GLU A 349 -3.21 -8.73 7.76
N HIS A 350 -1.94 -9.02 7.50
CA HIS A 350 -1.43 -10.39 7.46
C HIS A 350 -0.84 -10.79 8.82
N PHE A 351 -1.62 -11.56 9.59
CA PHE A 351 -1.24 -12.08 10.90
C PHE A 351 -0.37 -13.33 10.74
N VAL A 352 0.85 -13.28 11.28
CA VAL A 352 1.88 -14.34 11.19
C VAL A 352 2.49 -14.63 12.57
N ASP A 353 3.00 -15.83 12.79
CA ASP A 353 3.75 -16.14 14.00
C ASP A 353 5.06 -15.30 14.03
N PRO A 354 5.38 -14.60 15.13
CA PRO A 354 6.63 -13.86 15.25
C PRO A 354 7.91 -14.68 14.98
N ASN A 355 7.85 -16.00 15.18
CA ASN A 355 8.98 -16.92 15.05
C ASN A 355 9.06 -17.60 13.67
N ASP A 356 8.00 -17.53 12.85
CA ASP A 356 7.93 -18.16 11.53
C ASP A 356 7.45 -17.16 10.46
N LYS A 357 8.30 -16.16 10.18
CA LYS A 357 8.08 -15.18 9.11
C LYS A 357 8.55 -15.71 7.74
N VAL A 358 8.05 -16.89 7.34
CA VAL A 358 8.32 -17.51 6.04
C VAL A 358 7.04 -17.61 5.21
N HIS A 359 7.03 -17.02 4.00
CA HIS A 359 5.87 -17.11 3.12
C HIS A 359 5.98 -18.25 2.10
N PRO A 360 5.07 -19.24 2.07
CA PRO A 360 5.20 -20.42 1.23
C PRO A 360 5.11 -20.12 -0.27
N LYS A 361 4.45 -19.02 -0.67
CA LYS A 361 4.39 -18.56 -2.07
C LYS A 361 5.55 -17.64 -2.48
N PHE A 362 6.53 -17.33 -1.61
CA PHE A 362 7.65 -16.44 -1.96
C PHE A 362 8.40 -16.81 -3.27
N PRO A 363 8.65 -18.10 -3.59
CA PRO A 363 9.26 -18.48 -4.86
C PRO A 363 8.53 -17.95 -6.11
N ASN A 364 7.21 -17.72 -6.04
CA ASN A 364 6.42 -17.22 -7.17
C ASN A 364 6.76 -15.77 -7.58
N VAL A 365 7.51 -15.04 -6.74
CA VAL A 365 7.92 -13.64 -6.98
C VAL A 365 9.43 -13.41 -6.82
N ALA A 366 10.19 -14.40 -6.37
CA ALA A 366 11.61 -14.26 -6.09
C ALA A 366 12.45 -13.85 -7.32
N ASP A 367 12.03 -14.20 -8.53
CA ASP A 367 12.71 -13.83 -9.78
C ASP A 367 12.33 -12.44 -10.32
N LEU A 368 11.53 -11.65 -9.60
CA LEU A 368 11.22 -10.27 -10.01
C LEU A 368 12.41 -9.34 -9.82
N GLU A 369 12.80 -8.65 -10.87
CA GLU A 369 13.73 -7.52 -10.83
C GLU A 369 12.98 -6.24 -10.44
N ILE A 370 13.29 -5.69 -9.26
CA ILE A 370 12.59 -4.54 -8.67
C ILE A 370 13.61 -3.46 -8.30
N MET A 371 13.27 -2.19 -8.54
CA MET A 371 14.06 -1.05 -8.10
C MET A 371 13.87 -0.84 -6.58
N LEU A 372 14.90 -1.11 -5.80
CA LEU A 372 14.91 -1.01 -4.34
C LEU A 372 15.77 0.18 -3.88
N TYR A 373 15.27 0.92 -2.89
CA TYR A 373 15.94 2.07 -2.28
C TYR A 373 16.02 1.89 -0.76
N SER A 374 16.92 1.01 -0.31
CA SER A 374 17.09 0.64 1.10
C SER A 374 17.54 1.81 1.98
N SER A 375 17.29 1.73 3.29
CA SER A 375 17.74 2.71 4.28
C SER A 375 19.28 2.86 4.23
N LYS A 376 19.99 1.75 3.98
CA LYS A 376 21.45 1.73 3.77
C LYS A 376 21.88 2.54 2.54
N ALA A 377 21.22 2.36 1.39
CA ALA A 377 21.53 3.10 0.16
C ALA A 377 21.20 4.60 0.29
N GLN A 378 20.03 4.92 0.84
CA GLN A 378 19.64 6.28 1.17
C GLN A 378 20.70 6.96 2.05
N THR A 379 21.04 6.36 3.19
CA THR A 379 22.05 6.93 4.11
C THR A 379 23.43 7.05 3.47
N SER A 380 23.84 6.15 2.58
CA SER A 380 25.13 6.24 1.85
C SER A 380 25.11 7.14 0.60
N GLY A 381 24.03 7.90 0.33
CA GLY A 381 23.94 8.76 -0.86
C GLY A 381 23.89 8.02 -2.19
N GLN A 382 23.70 6.71 -2.18
CA GLN A 382 23.58 5.88 -3.37
C GLN A 382 22.13 5.93 -3.88
N SER A 383 21.95 6.02 -5.19
CA SER A 383 20.62 5.95 -5.80
C SER A 383 19.97 4.56 -5.61
N ALA A 384 18.67 4.49 -5.86
CA ALA A 384 17.95 3.21 -5.94
C ALA A 384 18.55 2.31 -7.03
N HIS A 385 18.58 0.99 -6.80
CA HIS A 385 19.15 0.02 -7.73
C HIS A 385 18.18 -1.13 -8.00
N ILE A 386 18.25 -1.71 -9.19
CA ILE A 386 17.48 -2.91 -9.54
C ILE A 386 18.15 -4.12 -8.89
N MET A 387 17.36 -4.96 -8.22
CA MET A 387 17.81 -6.21 -7.63
C MET A 387 16.72 -7.28 -7.77
N ARG A 388 17.14 -8.54 -7.93
CA ARG A 388 16.24 -9.70 -7.90
C ARG A 388 15.68 -9.88 -6.49
N LEU A 389 14.36 -10.08 -6.38
CA LEU A 389 13.65 -10.06 -5.10
C LEU A 389 14.06 -11.19 -4.14
N GLY A 390 14.47 -12.34 -4.67
CA GLY A 390 15.10 -13.43 -3.92
C GLY A 390 16.41 -13.00 -3.27
N ASP A 391 17.34 -12.49 -4.08
CA ASP A 391 18.64 -11.97 -3.66
C ASP A 391 18.50 -10.88 -2.58
N ALA A 392 17.48 -10.02 -2.69
CA ALA A 392 17.17 -8.97 -1.72
C ALA A 392 16.81 -9.52 -0.32
N VAL A 393 16.16 -10.68 -0.25
CA VAL A 393 15.85 -11.38 1.01
C VAL A 393 17.05 -12.20 1.49
N GLU A 394 17.75 -12.92 0.60
CA GLU A 394 18.95 -13.70 0.93
C GLU A 394 20.09 -12.83 1.49
N GLN A 395 20.25 -11.60 0.99
CA GLN A 395 21.25 -10.63 1.48
C GLN A 395 20.78 -9.84 2.72
N GLY A 396 19.57 -10.08 3.23
CA GLY A 396 19.02 -9.33 4.37
C GLY A 396 18.86 -7.83 4.09
N VAL A 397 18.51 -7.47 2.84
CA VAL A 397 18.11 -6.10 2.48
C VAL A 397 16.63 -5.91 2.81
N ILE A 398 15.79 -6.87 2.41
CA ILE A 398 14.41 -7.02 2.89
C ILE A 398 14.41 -8.02 4.05
N ASN A 399 13.78 -7.67 5.18
CA ASN A 399 13.89 -8.38 6.45
C ASN A 399 13.52 -9.89 6.37
N ASN A 400 12.46 -10.25 5.66
CA ASN A 400 11.92 -11.61 5.62
C ASN A 400 11.10 -11.88 4.34
N SER A 401 10.79 -13.15 4.06
CA SER A 401 10.10 -13.55 2.82
C SER A 401 8.59 -13.27 2.81
N VAL A 402 7.97 -12.93 3.94
CA VAL A 402 6.58 -12.43 3.97
C VAL A 402 6.53 -11.00 3.45
N LEU A 403 7.41 -10.14 3.96
CA LEU A 403 7.56 -8.76 3.46
C LEU A 403 8.01 -8.75 1.99
N GLY A 404 8.96 -9.62 1.64
CA GLY A 404 9.37 -9.87 0.25
C GLY A 404 8.21 -10.32 -0.64
N TYR A 405 7.36 -11.25 -0.18
CA TYR A 405 6.21 -11.70 -0.96
C TYR A 405 5.22 -10.57 -1.26
N PHE A 406 4.87 -9.77 -0.24
CA PHE A 406 3.97 -8.65 -0.44
C PHE A 406 4.57 -7.56 -1.34
N ILE A 407 5.87 -7.24 -1.23
CA ILE A 407 6.56 -6.34 -2.17
C ILE A 407 6.42 -6.85 -3.63
N GLY A 408 6.65 -8.15 -3.85
CA GLY A 408 6.49 -8.78 -5.17
C GLY A 408 5.06 -8.74 -5.72
N ARG A 409 4.04 -9.01 -4.89
CA ARG A 409 2.63 -8.89 -5.29
C ARG A 409 2.21 -7.44 -5.50
N ILE A 410 2.67 -6.49 -4.69
CA ILE A 410 2.43 -5.04 -4.89
C ILE A 410 3.00 -4.61 -6.25
N TYR A 411 4.22 -5.01 -6.60
CA TYR A 411 4.82 -4.72 -7.91
C TYR A 411 3.98 -5.30 -9.07
N LEU A 412 3.59 -6.58 -8.97
CA LEU A 412 2.77 -7.25 -10.00
C LEU A 412 1.37 -6.63 -10.13
N TYR A 413 0.76 -6.18 -9.03
CA TYR A 413 -0.50 -5.47 -9.05
C TYR A 413 -0.37 -4.09 -9.71
N LEU A 414 0.57 -3.26 -9.24
CA LEU A 414 0.75 -1.88 -9.74
C LEU A 414 1.06 -1.87 -11.24
N THR A 415 1.95 -2.77 -11.69
CA THR A 415 2.25 -2.91 -13.13
C THR A 415 1.05 -3.44 -13.93
N LYS A 416 0.26 -4.39 -13.40
CA LYS A 416 -0.98 -4.88 -14.05
C LYS A 416 -2.05 -3.80 -14.22
N VAL A 417 -2.11 -2.79 -13.34
CA VAL A 417 -3.08 -1.67 -13.44
C VAL A 417 -2.56 -0.47 -14.23
N GLY A 418 -1.32 -0.49 -14.72
CA GLY A 418 -0.78 0.53 -15.64
C GLY A 418 0.32 1.44 -15.08
N ILE A 419 0.89 1.12 -13.92
CA ILE A 419 2.08 1.84 -13.43
C ILE A 419 3.32 1.39 -14.22
N ALA A 420 3.91 2.30 -14.98
CA ALA A 420 5.19 2.12 -15.66
C ALA A 420 6.32 1.66 -14.71
N LYS A 421 7.09 0.65 -15.13
CA LYS A 421 8.07 -0.09 -14.29
C LYS A 421 9.29 0.76 -13.90
N ASP A 422 9.78 1.55 -14.84
CA ASP A 422 10.85 2.54 -14.71
C ASP A 422 10.49 3.68 -13.75
N LYS A 423 9.20 3.96 -13.58
CA LYS A 423 8.65 4.99 -12.69
C LYS A 423 8.11 4.42 -11.36
N LEU A 424 8.53 3.22 -10.98
CA LEU A 424 8.14 2.53 -9.74
C LEU A 424 9.38 2.04 -8.97
N ARG A 425 9.50 2.43 -7.69
CA ARG A 425 10.53 1.94 -6.77
C ARG A 425 9.91 1.54 -5.43
N PHE A 426 10.61 0.74 -4.64
CA PHE A 426 10.27 0.52 -3.24
C PHE A 426 11.33 1.17 -2.34
N ARG A 427 10.92 2.12 -1.50
CA ARG A 427 11.79 2.85 -0.56
C ARG A 427 11.60 2.31 0.85
N GLN A 428 12.68 1.88 1.48
CA GLN A 428 12.65 1.47 2.89
C GLN A 428 12.56 2.69 3.80
N HIS A 429 11.85 2.61 4.91
CA HIS A 429 11.88 3.65 5.95
C HIS A 429 13.26 3.70 6.61
N MET A 430 13.70 4.90 6.99
CA MET A 430 14.85 5.06 7.88
C MET A 430 14.43 4.85 9.34
N ASP A 431 15.37 4.52 10.22
CA ASP A 431 15.12 4.25 11.65
C ASP A 431 14.46 5.44 12.40
N ASN A 432 14.48 6.65 11.82
CA ASN A 432 13.82 7.87 12.35
C ASN A 432 12.55 8.28 11.59
N GLU A 433 12.09 7.45 10.67
CA GLU A 433 10.81 7.57 9.94
C GLU A 433 9.88 6.41 10.27
N MET A 434 10.48 5.24 10.50
CA MET A 434 9.83 4.05 11.02
C MET A 434 9.01 4.39 12.27
N ALA A 435 7.70 4.13 12.22
CA ALA A 435 6.81 4.33 13.35
C ALA A 435 7.28 3.49 14.56
N HIS A 436 7.00 3.97 15.78
CA HIS A 436 7.52 3.43 17.06
C HIS A 436 7.09 1.99 17.41
N TYR A 437 6.43 1.29 16.48
CA TYR A 437 5.96 -0.09 16.57
C TYR A 437 6.43 -0.99 15.41
N ALA A 438 7.01 -0.42 14.35
CA ALA A 438 7.39 -1.15 13.15
C ALA A 438 8.80 -1.75 13.26
N CYS A 439 9.03 -2.87 12.57
CA CYS A 439 10.32 -3.57 12.54
C CYS A 439 11.06 -3.46 11.19
N ASP A 440 10.31 -3.27 10.10
CA ASP A 440 10.78 -2.88 8.76
C ASP A 440 9.56 -2.23 8.06
N CYS A 441 9.77 -1.38 7.06
CA CYS A 441 8.70 -0.77 6.28
C CYS A 441 9.19 -0.35 4.90
N TRP A 442 8.45 -0.67 3.86
CA TRP A 442 8.78 -0.35 2.46
C TRP A 442 7.60 0.32 1.75
N ASP A 443 7.79 1.56 1.33
CA ASP A 443 6.81 2.30 0.53
C ASP A 443 7.01 1.97 -0.95
N ALA A 444 5.96 1.54 -1.65
CA ALA A 444 5.93 1.60 -3.10
C ALA A 444 5.72 3.07 -3.52
N GLU A 445 6.72 3.64 -4.18
CA GLU A 445 6.74 5.03 -4.63
C GLU A 445 6.71 5.11 -6.16
N THR A 446 5.90 6.04 -6.69
CA THR A 446 5.85 6.33 -8.13
C THR A 446 6.38 7.71 -8.48
N LYS A 447 7.13 7.80 -9.58
CA LYS A 447 7.72 9.04 -10.10
C LYS A 447 6.72 9.82 -10.94
N THR A 448 6.14 10.86 -10.33
CA THR A 448 5.12 11.75 -10.93
C THR A 448 5.66 13.15 -11.23
N SER A 449 4.85 14.01 -11.83
CA SER A 449 5.09 15.45 -12.01
C SER A 449 5.19 16.25 -10.68
N TYR A 450 4.95 15.58 -9.55
CA TYR A 450 5.19 16.07 -8.18
C TYR A 450 6.46 15.46 -7.53
N GLY A 451 7.22 14.65 -8.26
CA GLY A 451 8.34 13.85 -7.76
C GLY A 451 7.90 12.43 -7.37
N TRP A 452 8.74 11.75 -6.58
CA TRP A 452 8.40 10.45 -6.00
C TRP A 452 7.32 10.61 -4.94
N ILE A 453 6.20 9.90 -5.09
CA ILE A 453 5.11 9.86 -4.11
C ILE A 453 4.83 8.42 -3.68
N GLU A 454 4.69 8.21 -2.37
CA GLU A 454 4.22 6.96 -1.76
C GLU A 454 2.77 6.68 -2.19
N ILE A 455 2.49 5.47 -2.69
CA ILE A 455 1.16 5.04 -3.14
C ILE A 455 0.68 3.73 -2.50
N VAL A 456 1.59 2.93 -1.95
CA VAL A 456 1.31 1.77 -1.09
C VAL A 456 2.36 1.73 0.02
N GLY A 457 1.95 1.75 1.29
CA GLY A 457 2.84 1.41 2.40
C GLY A 457 2.86 -0.10 2.63
N CYS A 458 4.00 -0.68 2.99
CA CYS A 458 4.13 -2.10 3.35
C CYS A 458 4.93 -2.23 4.66
N ALA A 459 4.23 -2.23 5.80
CA ALA A 459 4.83 -2.12 7.13
C ALA A 459 4.79 -3.44 7.92
N ASP A 460 5.86 -3.77 8.63
CA ASP A 460 5.89 -4.84 9.64
C ASP A 460 5.56 -4.22 11.00
N ARG A 461 4.26 -3.98 11.31
CA ARG A 461 3.78 -3.27 12.53
C ARG A 461 3.95 -4.07 13.83
N SER A 462 4.68 -5.18 13.77
CA SER A 462 4.84 -6.16 14.84
C SER A 462 3.48 -6.53 15.46
N CYS A 463 3.33 -6.41 16.78
CA CYS A 463 2.16 -6.83 17.55
C CYS A 463 1.55 -5.68 18.37
N TYR A 464 1.82 -4.42 17.98
CA TYR A 464 1.48 -3.23 18.76
C TYR A 464 -0.03 -3.03 18.95
N ASP A 465 -0.81 -2.96 17.87
CA ASP A 465 -2.24 -2.66 17.93
C ASP A 465 -3.02 -3.71 18.73
N LEU A 466 -2.73 -5.01 18.53
CA LEU A 466 -3.30 -6.10 19.33
C LEU A 466 -2.95 -5.96 20.83
N LYS A 467 -1.69 -5.62 21.16
CA LYS A 467 -1.26 -5.38 22.56
C LYS A 467 -1.87 -4.12 23.17
N CYS A 468 -2.14 -3.07 22.39
CA CYS A 468 -2.79 -1.85 22.88
C CYS A 468 -4.28 -2.10 23.17
N HIS A 469 -5.02 -2.66 22.21
CA HIS A 469 -6.44 -2.99 22.40
C HIS A 469 -6.66 -4.04 23.48
N ALA A 470 -5.82 -5.08 23.57
CA ALA A 470 -5.95 -6.09 24.62
C ALA A 470 -5.75 -5.52 26.03
N ARG A 471 -4.77 -4.62 26.22
CA ARG A 471 -4.53 -3.95 27.51
C ARG A 471 -5.67 -3.00 27.89
N ALA A 472 -6.16 -2.19 26.95
CA ALA A 472 -7.22 -1.22 27.21
C ALA A 472 -8.59 -1.88 27.48
N THR A 473 -8.96 -2.88 26.68
CA THR A 473 -10.25 -3.59 26.81
C THR A 473 -10.25 -4.70 27.85
N LYS A 474 -9.08 -5.17 28.28
CA LYS A 474 -8.86 -6.37 29.10
C LYS A 474 -9.35 -7.67 28.44
N VAL A 475 -9.44 -7.68 27.10
CA VAL A 475 -9.78 -8.86 26.29
C VAL A 475 -8.53 -9.39 25.60
N PRO A 476 -8.10 -10.65 25.82
CA PRO A 476 -6.90 -11.18 25.15
C PRO A 476 -7.15 -11.37 23.64
N LEU A 477 -6.25 -10.78 22.84
CA LEU A 477 -6.17 -10.81 21.38
C LEU A 477 -4.94 -11.61 20.95
N VAL A 478 -5.03 -12.93 21.09
CA VAL A 478 -3.90 -13.88 20.96
C VAL A 478 -4.32 -15.15 20.24
N CYS A 479 -3.34 -15.86 19.68
CA CYS A 479 -3.48 -17.19 19.09
C CYS A 479 -2.88 -18.25 20.03
N PHE A 480 -3.25 -19.51 19.86
CA PHE A 480 -2.67 -20.64 20.59
C PHE A 480 -1.98 -21.60 19.61
N SER A 481 -0.66 -21.73 19.71
CA SER A 481 0.12 -22.69 18.91
C SER A 481 0.36 -23.97 19.70
N LEU A 482 0.38 -25.13 19.04
CA LEU A 482 0.61 -26.43 19.68
C LEU A 482 2.11 -26.66 19.90
N THR A 483 2.54 -26.73 21.16
CA THR A 483 3.94 -26.99 21.52
C THR A 483 4.26 -28.47 21.38
N SER A 484 5.17 -28.81 20.46
CA SER A 484 5.66 -30.18 20.26
C SER A 484 7.20 -30.18 20.21
N PRO A 485 7.90 -30.78 21.20
CA PRO A 485 7.37 -31.44 22.39
C PRO A 485 6.69 -30.46 23.37
N HIS A 486 5.81 -30.97 24.22
CA HIS A 486 5.10 -30.15 25.22
C HIS A 486 6.09 -29.56 26.24
N LYS A 487 6.01 -28.23 26.42
CA LYS A 487 6.90 -27.45 27.29
C LYS A 487 6.45 -27.61 28.74
N THR A 488 7.15 -28.42 29.53
CA THR A 488 6.88 -28.55 30.97
C THR A 488 7.62 -27.44 31.71
N VAL A 489 6.85 -26.56 32.37
CA VAL A 489 7.37 -25.40 33.09
C VAL A 489 7.15 -25.62 34.59
N ASN A 490 8.17 -25.36 35.41
CA ASN A 490 7.99 -25.25 36.85
C ASN A 490 7.24 -23.93 37.12
N VAL A 491 6.12 -23.98 37.83
CA VAL A 491 5.34 -22.80 38.20
C VAL A 491 5.35 -22.67 39.72
N VAL A 492 5.79 -21.51 40.19
CA VAL A 492 5.73 -21.08 41.58
C VAL A 492 4.75 -19.91 41.64
N GLN A 493 3.71 -20.03 42.45
CA GLN A 493 2.69 -18.99 42.61
C GLN A 493 2.16 -18.94 44.05
N PHE A 494 1.66 -17.79 44.48
CA PHE A 494 0.84 -17.71 45.68
C PHE A 494 -0.51 -18.41 45.46
N GLU A 495 -0.97 -19.14 46.48
CA GLU A 495 -2.30 -19.72 46.58
C GLU A 495 -3.05 -19.04 47.75
N PRO A 496 -3.76 -17.93 47.47
CA PRO A 496 -4.39 -17.09 48.49
C PRO A 496 -5.73 -17.66 48.98
N ASN A 497 -5.88 -17.75 50.30
CA ASN A 497 -7.13 -18.08 50.97
C ASN A 497 -8.10 -16.88 50.91
N LYS A 498 -8.89 -16.85 49.83
CA LYS A 498 -9.92 -15.83 49.57
C LYS A 498 -10.88 -15.62 50.76
N GLY A 499 -11.14 -16.67 51.55
CA GLY A 499 -12.00 -16.61 52.73
C GLY A 499 -11.37 -15.87 53.92
N ALA A 500 -10.06 -15.99 54.12
CA ALA A 500 -9.33 -15.28 55.18
C ALA A 500 -9.05 -13.82 54.77
N ILE A 501 -8.44 -13.61 53.59
CA ILE A 501 -8.14 -12.26 53.06
C ILE A 501 -9.44 -11.44 52.92
N GLY A 502 -10.52 -12.05 52.42
CA GLY A 502 -11.83 -11.39 52.30
C GLY A 502 -12.43 -10.95 53.63
N LYS A 503 -12.23 -11.71 54.72
CA LYS A 503 -12.68 -11.33 56.07
C LYS A 503 -11.84 -10.18 56.64
N ALA A 504 -10.51 -10.24 56.46
CA ALA A 504 -9.59 -9.23 56.97
C ALA A 504 -9.74 -7.89 56.22
N TYR A 505 -9.68 -7.90 54.89
CA TYR A 505 -9.54 -6.69 54.07
C TYR A 505 -10.81 -6.24 53.34
N LYS A 506 -11.89 -7.04 53.39
CA LYS A 506 -13.23 -6.68 52.88
C LYS A 506 -13.17 -6.17 51.43
N LYS A 507 -13.51 -4.89 51.19
CA LYS A 507 -13.46 -4.24 49.86
C LYS A 507 -12.05 -4.20 49.25
N ASP A 508 -11.01 -4.11 50.08
CA ASP A 508 -9.63 -3.92 49.65
C ASP A 508 -8.90 -5.27 49.46
N ALA A 509 -9.54 -6.38 49.84
CA ALA A 509 -9.05 -7.74 49.60
C ALA A 509 -8.80 -8.04 48.11
N LYS A 510 -9.53 -7.39 47.20
CA LYS A 510 -9.34 -7.52 45.75
C LYS A 510 -7.95 -7.03 45.33
N ILE A 511 -7.51 -5.88 45.85
CA ILE A 511 -6.22 -5.25 45.51
C ILE A 511 -5.08 -6.18 45.91
N ALA A 512 -5.11 -6.71 47.14
CA ALA A 512 -4.12 -7.68 47.61
C ALA A 512 -4.11 -8.97 46.76
N MET A 513 -5.27 -9.51 46.37
CA MET A 513 -5.34 -10.70 45.53
C MET A 513 -4.87 -10.46 44.09
N GLU A 514 -5.10 -9.28 43.52
CA GLU A 514 -4.61 -8.92 42.19
C GLU A 514 -3.08 -8.73 42.21
N TYR A 515 -2.52 -8.09 43.24
CA TYR A 515 -1.07 -7.99 43.44
C TYR A 515 -0.39 -9.35 43.61
N LEU A 516 -0.92 -10.23 44.49
CA LEU A 516 -0.40 -11.59 44.68
C LEU A 516 -0.45 -12.47 43.42
N SER A 517 -1.22 -12.09 42.40
CA SER A 517 -1.30 -12.80 41.12
C SER A 517 -0.24 -12.37 40.09
N VAL A 518 0.53 -11.32 40.37
CA VAL A 518 1.56 -10.76 39.46
C VAL A 518 2.98 -10.71 40.06
N CYS A 519 3.19 -11.29 41.25
CA CYS A 519 4.51 -11.45 41.84
C CYS A 519 5.37 -12.47 41.07
N ASP A 520 6.69 -12.25 41.03
CA ASP A 520 7.68 -13.15 40.44
C ASP A 520 8.15 -14.26 41.40
N GLU A 521 8.82 -15.28 40.86
CA GLU A 521 9.30 -16.46 41.61
C GLU A 521 10.34 -16.14 42.69
N CYS A 522 11.16 -15.09 42.52
CA CYS A 522 12.15 -14.68 43.52
C CYS A 522 11.43 -14.08 44.72
N PHE A 523 10.57 -13.07 44.48
CA PHE A 523 9.76 -12.46 45.52
C PHE A 523 8.87 -13.49 46.24
N ILE A 524 8.18 -14.38 45.50
CA ILE A 524 7.36 -15.44 46.12
C ILE A 524 8.19 -16.33 47.04
N THR A 525 9.43 -16.67 46.66
CA THR A 525 10.31 -17.53 47.47
C THR A 525 10.87 -16.81 48.69
N GLU A 526 11.22 -15.52 48.58
CA GLU A 526 11.61 -14.69 49.72
C GLU A 526 10.47 -14.54 50.74
N GLN A 527 9.25 -14.23 50.28
CA GLN A 527 8.10 -14.11 51.19
C GLN A 527 7.65 -15.45 51.77
N GLU A 528 7.93 -16.58 51.09
CA GLU A 528 7.74 -17.91 51.67
C GLU A 528 8.72 -18.20 52.82
N GLN A 529 9.97 -17.76 52.72
CA GLN A 529 10.93 -17.84 53.84
C GLN A 529 10.44 -17.00 55.02
N LEU A 530 10.00 -15.76 54.77
CA LEU A 530 9.45 -14.89 55.81
C LEU A 530 8.20 -15.50 56.47
N LEU A 531 7.23 -15.99 55.69
CA LEU A 531 6.08 -16.77 56.18
C LEU A 531 6.48 -17.99 57.02
N ASN A 532 7.67 -18.57 56.78
CA ASN A 532 8.17 -19.70 57.55
C ASN A 532 8.87 -19.32 58.85
N GLU A 533 9.62 -18.21 58.88
CA GLU A 533 10.38 -17.75 60.04
C GLU A 533 9.56 -16.88 61.01
N THR A 534 8.80 -15.91 60.50
CA THR A 534 8.00 -14.97 61.30
C THR A 534 6.50 -15.33 61.35
N GLY A 535 6.03 -16.13 60.39
CA GLY A 535 4.61 -16.47 60.22
C GLY A 535 3.80 -15.47 59.36
N GLU A 536 4.41 -14.35 58.97
CA GLU A 536 3.73 -13.23 58.30
C GLU A 536 4.67 -12.36 57.46
N PHE A 537 4.15 -11.79 56.37
CA PHE A 537 4.84 -10.80 55.54
C PHE A 537 3.94 -9.60 55.24
N THR A 538 4.50 -8.56 54.62
CA THR A 538 3.78 -7.32 54.29
C THR A 538 4.03 -6.94 52.84
N ILE A 539 2.96 -6.54 52.13
CA ILE A 539 3.01 -6.02 50.76
C ILE A 539 2.44 -4.61 50.70
N GLU A 540 2.95 -3.78 49.79
CA GLU A 540 2.42 -2.43 49.54
C GLU A 540 2.01 -2.27 48.08
N THR A 541 0.78 -1.82 47.85
CA THR A 541 0.20 -1.67 46.50
C THR A 541 -0.99 -0.71 46.50
N GLU A 542 -1.21 0.03 45.42
CA GLU A 542 -2.20 1.12 45.30
C GLU A 542 -2.25 2.10 46.50
N GLY A 543 -1.08 2.37 47.11
CA GLY A 543 -0.97 3.22 48.30
C GLY A 543 -1.50 2.62 49.60
N LYS A 544 -1.60 1.28 49.68
CA LYS A 544 -2.08 0.53 50.85
C LYS A 544 -1.13 -0.60 51.25
N THR A 545 -0.97 -0.76 52.55
CA THR A 545 -0.15 -1.79 53.20
C THR A 545 -1.04 -2.97 53.63
N PHE A 546 -0.71 -4.20 53.21
CA PHE A 546 -1.44 -5.42 53.56
C PHE A 546 -0.52 -6.41 54.27
N LYS A 547 -0.98 -6.98 55.39
CA LYS A 547 -0.23 -7.91 56.24
C LYS A 547 -0.78 -9.33 56.04
N LEU A 548 0.04 -10.23 55.52
CA LEU A 548 -0.40 -11.53 55.03
C LEU A 548 0.24 -12.64 55.86
N THR A 549 -0.62 -13.43 56.50
CA THR A 549 -0.28 -14.51 57.42
C THR A 549 -0.39 -15.89 56.75
N LYS A 550 0.19 -16.92 57.38
CA LYS A 550 0.13 -18.32 56.89
C LYS A 550 -1.28 -18.90 56.67
N ASP A 551 -2.32 -18.38 57.31
CA ASP A 551 -3.73 -18.76 57.05
C ASP A 551 -4.35 -18.01 55.87
N MET A 552 -3.76 -16.87 55.47
CA MET A 552 -4.19 -16.04 54.35
C MET A 552 -3.52 -16.41 53.03
N VAL A 553 -2.23 -16.77 53.05
CA VAL A 553 -1.46 -17.08 51.84
C VAL A 553 -0.58 -18.31 52.05
N SER A 554 -0.58 -19.20 51.06
CA SER A 554 0.37 -20.31 50.92
C SER A 554 1.09 -20.20 49.58
N VAL A 555 2.18 -20.95 49.38
CA VAL A 555 2.91 -21.01 48.11
C VAL A 555 2.74 -22.39 47.49
N LYS A 556 2.45 -22.41 46.19
CA LYS A 556 2.21 -23.63 45.41
C LYS A 556 3.30 -23.76 44.34
N ARG A 557 4.12 -24.80 44.45
CA ARG A 557 5.07 -25.21 43.41
C ARG A 557 4.54 -26.44 42.69
N PHE A 558 4.40 -26.37 41.36
CA PHE A 558 3.92 -27.49 40.56
C PHE A 558 4.48 -27.44 39.14
N GLN A 559 4.58 -28.59 38.48
CA GLN A 559 4.89 -28.64 37.05
C GLN A 559 3.62 -28.47 36.23
N LYS A 560 3.63 -27.50 35.31
CA LYS A 560 2.57 -27.25 34.35
C LYS A 560 3.09 -27.63 32.96
N THR A 561 2.60 -28.74 32.42
CA THR A 561 2.80 -29.07 31.01
C THR A 561 1.95 -28.14 30.16
N LEU A 562 2.60 -27.24 29.42
CA LEU A 562 1.95 -26.40 28.43
C LEU A 562 1.84 -27.21 27.13
N HIS A 563 0.61 -27.63 26.82
CA HIS A 563 0.25 -28.27 25.54
C HIS A 563 0.06 -27.24 24.40
N VAL A 564 -0.13 -25.97 24.75
CA VAL A 564 -0.19 -24.82 23.84
C VAL A 564 0.63 -23.66 24.39
N GLU A 565 1.20 -22.86 23.50
CA GLU A 565 1.87 -21.59 23.79
C GLU A 565 1.01 -20.43 23.28
N GLU A 566 0.95 -19.34 24.04
CA GLU A 566 0.17 -18.15 23.71
C GLU A 566 1.00 -17.23 22.82
N VAL A 567 0.58 -17.08 21.57
CA VAL A 567 1.29 -16.30 20.55
C VAL A 567 0.51 -15.02 20.27
N VAL A 568 1.13 -13.86 20.49
CA VAL A 568 0.63 -12.59 19.94
C VAL A 568 1.15 -12.50 18.50
N PRO A 569 0.29 -12.53 17.47
CA PRO A 569 0.76 -12.49 16.08
C PRO A 569 1.52 -11.19 15.79
N ASN A 570 2.55 -11.28 14.94
CA ASN A 570 3.05 -10.11 14.24
C ASN A 570 2.18 -9.85 13.00
N VAL A 571 2.13 -8.60 12.55
CA VAL A 571 1.29 -8.15 11.43
C VAL A 571 2.13 -7.49 10.36
N ILE A 572 1.96 -7.93 9.11
CA ILE A 572 2.44 -7.22 7.92
C ILE A 572 1.24 -6.51 7.29
N GLU A 573 1.34 -5.19 7.09
CA GLU A 573 0.28 -4.32 6.57
C GLU A 573 0.67 -3.72 5.21
N PRO A 574 0.18 -4.28 4.11
CA PRO A 574 0.03 -3.60 2.82
C PRO A 574 -1.18 -2.63 2.82
N SER A 575 -0.93 -1.32 2.85
CA SER A 575 -1.95 -0.25 2.81
C SER A 575 -1.89 0.54 1.50
N PHE A 576 -2.96 0.49 0.70
CA PHE A 576 -3.01 0.97 -0.69
C PHE A 576 -3.83 2.26 -0.84
N GLY A 577 -3.18 3.35 -1.23
CA GLY A 577 -3.82 4.64 -1.50
C GLY A 577 -4.48 4.71 -2.88
N ILE A 578 -5.68 4.14 -3.04
CA ILE A 578 -6.37 3.97 -4.35
C ILE A 578 -6.47 5.27 -5.16
N GLY A 579 -6.70 6.41 -4.50
CA GLY A 579 -6.72 7.73 -5.16
C GLY A 579 -5.38 8.15 -5.76
N ARG A 580 -4.26 7.86 -5.07
CA ARG A 580 -2.90 8.12 -5.56
C ARG A 580 -2.52 7.14 -6.67
N ILE A 581 -2.81 5.85 -6.50
CA ILE A 581 -2.59 4.81 -7.51
C ILE A 581 -3.27 5.21 -8.84
N MET A 582 -4.53 5.67 -8.78
CA MET A 582 -5.25 6.14 -9.98
C MET A 582 -4.61 7.39 -10.60
N TYR A 583 -4.11 8.33 -9.79
CA TYR A 583 -3.43 9.52 -10.29
C TYR A 583 -2.11 9.17 -11.01
N SER A 584 -1.31 8.27 -10.44
CA SER A 584 -0.10 7.78 -11.09
C SER A 584 -0.42 7.00 -12.37
N ILE A 585 -1.52 6.24 -12.43
CA ILE A 585 -1.99 5.62 -13.69
C ILE A 585 -2.33 6.69 -14.73
N PHE A 586 -3.00 7.80 -14.35
CA PHE A 586 -3.27 8.90 -15.29
C PHE A 586 -1.96 9.46 -15.87
N GLU A 587 -0.99 9.83 -15.03
CA GLU A 587 0.27 10.39 -15.52
C GLU A 587 1.11 9.39 -16.33
N HIS A 588 1.17 8.11 -15.91
CA HIS A 588 1.99 7.10 -16.58
C HIS A 588 1.36 6.57 -17.87
N THR A 589 0.10 6.88 -18.16
CA THR A 589 -0.62 6.44 -19.38
C THR A 589 -1.14 7.58 -20.26
N PHE A 590 -0.97 8.85 -19.87
CA PHE A 590 -1.41 9.98 -20.68
C PHE A 590 -0.45 10.28 -21.84
N HIS A 591 -1.00 10.36 -23.06
CA HIS A 591 -0.23 10.69 -24.26
C HIS A 591 -0.99 11.66 -25.17
N VAL A 592 -0.24 12.30 -26.07
CA VAL A 592 -0.75 13.11 -27.19
C VAL A 592 -0.46 12.33 -28.49
N ARG A 593 -1.33 12.42 -29.49
CA ARG A 593 -1.08 11.81 -30.81
C ARG A 593 -0.06 12.64 -31.60
N GLU A 594 0.85 11.95 -32.27
CA GLU A 594 1.71 12.56 -33.28
C GLU A 594 0.85 13.18 -34.40
N GLY A 595 1.23 14.38 -34.84
CA GLY A 595 0.54 15.12 -35.91
C GLY A 595 -0.79 15.78 -35.54
N ASP A 596 -1.37 15.50 -34.37
CA ASP A 596 -2.60 16.17 -33.87
C ASP A 596 -2.53 16.42 -32.36
N GLU A 597 -2.02 17.60 -32.00
CA GLU A 597 -1.87 18.01 -30.61
C GLU A 597 -3.19 18.09 -29.82
N GLN A 598 -4.35 18.16 -30.47
CA GLN A 598 -5.64 18.19 -29.77
C GLN A 598 -6.12 16.79 -29.37
N ARG A 599 -5.56 15.73 -29.96
CA ARG A 599 -5.94 14.34 -29.64
C ARG A 599 -5.08 13.78 -28.52
N THR A 600 -5.58 13.90 -27.30
CA THR A 600 -5.05 13.20 -26.12
C THR A 600 -5.66 11.79 -26.01
N TYR A 601 -4.96 10.87 -25.36
CA TYR A 601 -5.48 9.54 -25.02
C TYR A 601 -4.82 8.96 -23.76
N PHE A 602 -5.47 7.97 -23.16
CA PHE A 602 -4.94 7.23 -22.01
C PHE A 602 -4.70 5.76 -22.36
N SER A 603 -3.44 5.30 -22.29
CA SER A 603 -2.98 3.92 -22.47
C SER A 603 -3.35 2.98 -21.31
N PHE A 604 -4.58 3.07 -20.78
CA PHE A 604 -5.03 2.18 -19.71
C PHE A 604 -4.98 0.71 -20.14
N PRO A 605 -4.38 -0.21 -19.36
CA PRO A 605 -4.47 -1.64 -19.65
C PRO A 605 -5.92 -2.10 -19.77
N ALA A 606 -6.21 -2.99 -20.72
CA ALA A 606 -7.59 -3.39 -21.04
C ALA A 606 -8.36 -3.93 -19.82
N THR A 607 -7.67 -4.59 -18.88
CA THR A 607 -8.16 -5.03 -17.57
C THR A 607 -8.80 -3.90 -16.75
N VAL A 608 -8.18 -2.70 -16.71
CA VAL A 608 -8.67 -1.56 -15.92
C VAL A 608 -9.42 -0.49 -16.74
N ALA A 609 -9.22 -0.45 -18.07
CA ALA A 609 -9.85 0.52 -18.97
C ALA A 609 -11.37 0.72 -18.67
N PRO A 610 -11.87 1.96 -18.55
CA PRO A 610 -13.24 2.25 -18.07
C PRO A 610 -14.33 1.49 -18.86
N TYR A 611 -14.23 1.58 -20.19
CA TYR A 611 -14.98 0.78 -21.14
C TYR A 611 -13.98 -0.05 -21.94
N LYS A 612 -14.31 -1.31 -22.18
CA LYS A 612 -13.47 -2.23 -22.96
C LYS A 612 -13.62 -1.98 -24.46
N CYS A 613 -14.86 -1.69 -24.89
CA CYS A 613 -15.19 -1.46 -26.29
C CYS A 613 -15.92 -0.13 -26.52
N SER A 614 -15.71 0.49 -27.69
CA SER A 614 -16.70 1.37 -28.31
C SER A 614 -17.38 0.68 -29.49
N VAL A 615 -18.62 1.06 -29.81
CA VAL A 615 -19.36 0.55 -30.97
C VAL A 615 -19.79 1.75 -31.82
N LEU A 616 -19.26 1.82 -33.04
CA LEU A 616 -19.26 3.03 -33.87
C LEU A 616 -19.79 2.72 -35.29
N PRO A 617 -20.99 3.18 -35.68
CA PRO A 617 -21.41 3.12 -37.08
C PRO A 617 -20.64 4.14 -37.93
N LEU A 618 -20.15 3.80 -39.12
CA LEU A 618 -19.27 4.67 -39.92
C LEU A 618 -19.87 6.07 -40.17
N SER A 619 -21.18 6.14 -40.35
CA SER A 619 -21.98 7.36 -40.42
C SER A 619 -23.34 7.16 -39.74
N GLN A 620 -24.25 8.15 -39.80
CA GLN A 620 -25.60 8.04 -39.21
C GLN A 620 -26.61 7.29 -40.13
N ASN A 621 -26.12 6.42 -41.00
CA ASN A 621 -26.95 5.62 -41.88
C ASN A 621 -27.76 4.58 -41.07
N GLN A 622 -29.07 4.51 -41.31
CA GLN A 622 -29.97 3.63 -40.56
C GLN A 622 -29.67 2.14 -40.77
N GLU A 623 -29.09 1.78 -41.92
CA GLU A 623 -28.63 0.42 -42.26
C GLU A 623 -27.59 -0.14 -41.27
N PHE A 624 -26.83 0.71 -40.57
CA PHE A 624 -25.89 0.27 -39.53
C PHE A 624 -26.56 0.00 -38.18
N MET A 625 -27.74 0.57 -37.91
CA MET A 625 -28.35 0.55 -36.58
C MET A 625 -28.81 -0.83 -36.08
N PRO A 626 -29.23 -1.80 -36.93
CA PRO A 626 -29.44 -3.19 -36.51
C PRO A 626 -28.16 -3.81 -35.92
N PHE A 627 -27.05 -3.75 -36.66
CA PHE A 627 -25.75 -4.28 -36.23
C PHE A 627 -25.21 -3.57 -34.97
N VAL A 628 -25.43 -2.25 -34.82
CA VAL A 628 -25.07 -1.51 -33.59
C VAL A 628 -25.80 -2.06 -32.36
N ARG A 629 -27.09 -2.37 -32.49
CA ARG A 629 -27.91 -2.92 -31.39
C ARG A 629 -27.50 -4.35 -31.08
N GLU A 630 -27.38 -5.20 -32.10
CA GLU A 630 -26.94 -6.59 -31.96
C GLU A 630 -25.58 -6.69 -31.24
N LEU A 631 -24.59 -5.90 -31.66
CA LEU A 631 -23.28 -5.85 -30.99
C LEU A 631 -23.36 -5.32 -29.56
N SER A 632 -24.19 -4.31 -29.28
CA SER A 632 -24.37 -3.77 -27.92
C SER A 632 -25.02 -4.82 -26.99
N GLU A 633 -26.03 -5.54 -27.45
CA GLU A 633 -26.67 -6.63 -26.73
C GLU A 633 -25.72 -7.82 -26.53
N ALA A 634 -24.96 -8.20 -27.56
CA ALA A 634 -23.99 -9.30 -27.48
C ALA A 634 -22.79 -8.99 -26.57
N MET A 635 -22.32 -7.74 -26.55
CA MET A 635 -21.32 -7.25 -25.58
C MET A 635 -21.86 -7.28 -24.15
N THR A 636 -23.10 -6.80 -23.95
CA THR A 636 -23.78 -6.87 -22.64
C THR A 636 -23.89 -8.31 -22.14
N LYS A 637 -24.29 -9.24 -23.02
CA LYS A 637 -24.41 -10.68 -22.73
C LYS A 637 -23.08 -11.36 -22.39
N ASN A 638 -21.95 -10.82 -22.88
CA ASN A 638 -20.60 -11.29 -22.51
C ASN A 638 -20.00 -10.55 -21.29
N GLY A 639 -20.76 -9.66 -20.64
CA GLY A 639 -20.27 -8.87 -19.50
C GLY A 639 -19.28 -7.76 -19.86
N VAL A 640 -19.17 -7.40 -21.15
CA VAL A 640 -18.19 -6.43 -21.65
C VAL A 640 -18.73 -5.01 -21.49
N SER A 641 -18.11 -4.21 -20.61
CA SER A 641 -18.42 -2.79 -20.50
C SER A 641 -18.06 -2.09 -21.82
N HIS A 642 -19.03 -1.42 -22.43
CA HIS A 642 -18.86 -0.80 -23.74
C HIS A 642 -19.67 0.48 -23.87
N LYS A 643 -19.37 1.28 -24.89
CA LYS A 643 -20.07 2.53 -25.18
C LYS A 643 -20.38 2.70 -26.67
N VAL A 644 -21.66 2.82 -27.00
CA VAL A 644 -22.11 3.27 -28.33
C VAL A 644 -21.81 4.77 -28.49
N ASP A 645 -21.37 5.18 -29.68
CA ASP A 645 -21.28 6.58 -30.11
C ASP A 645 -21.73 6.71 -31.57
N ASP A 646 -23.01 7.03 -31.74
CA ASP A 646 -23.76 7.17 -32.99
C ASP A 646 -23.97 8.65 -33.38
N SER A 647 -23.24 9.57 -32.74
CA SER A 647 -23.37 11.00 -32.97
C SER A 647 -22.89 11.42 -34.36
N SER A 648 -23.31 12.61 -34.80
CA SER A 648 -23.06 13.19 -36.13
C SER A 648 -21.59 13.54 -36.45
N GLY A 649 -20.64 13.15 -35.58
CA GLY A 649 -19.22 13.30 -35.84
C GLY A 649 -18.66 12.27 -36.83
N SER A 650 -17.66 12.67 -37.61
CA SER A 650 -16.85 11.75 -38.42
C SER A 650 -16.23 10.65 -37.55
N ILE A 651 -15.93 9.49 -38.15
CA ILE A 651 -15.38 8.34 -37.40
C ILE A 651 -14.09 8.70 -36.65
N GLY A 652 -13.20 9.52 -37.24
CA GLY A 652 -12.00 10.04 -36.56
C GLY A 652 -12.32 10.91 -35.33
N ARG A 653 -13.40 11.72 -35.38
CA ARG A 653 -13.87 12.53 -34.23
C ARG A 653 -14.59 11.70 -33.17
N ARG A 654 -15.01 10.48 -33.52
CA ARG A 654 -15.52 9.48 -32.56
C ARG A 654 -14.39 8.69 -31.91
N TYR A 655 -13.42 8.20 -32.69
CA TYR A 655 -12.18 7.63 -32.16
C TYR A 655 -11.47 8.62 -31.22
N ALA A 656 -11.33 9.90 -31.58
CA ALA A 656 -10.78 10.90 -30.66
C ALA A 656 -11.53 10.95 -29.31
N ARG A 657 -12.87 10.94 -29.32
CA ARG A 657 -13.67 10.97 -28.09
C ARG A 657 -13.68 9.66 -27.29
N THR A 658 -13.31 8.51 -27.89
CA THR A 658 -13.13 7.24 -27.17
C THR A 658 -11.71 7.09 -26.65
N ASP A 659 -10.71 7.48 -27.44
CA ASP A 659 -9.29 7.52 -27.10
C ASP A 659 -9.05 8.43 -25.87
N GLU A 660 -9.66 9.63 -25.84
CA GLU A 660 -9.61 10.61 -24.72
C GLU A 660 -10.08 10.07 -23.36
N ILE A 661 -10.88 8.99 -23.34
CA ILE A 661 -11.31 8.33 -22.09
C ILE A 661 -10.70 6.92 -21.92
N GLY A 662 -9.70 6.60 -22.75
CA GLY A 662 -8.94 5.37 -22.69
C GLY A 662 -9.76 4.10 -22.95
N VAL A 663 -10.82 4.16 -23.77
CA VAL A 663 -11.51 2.94 -24.23
C VAL A 663 -10.50 2.04 -24.95
N ALA A 664 -10.33 0.80 -24.51
CA ALA A 664 -9.24 -0.06 -24.99
C ALA A 664 -9.37 -0.45 -26.48
N PHE A 665 -10.59 -0.77 -26.93
CA PHE A 665 -10.86 -1.19 -28.29
C PHE A 665 -12.07 -0.46 -28.89
N GLY A 666 -12.15 -0.36 -30.21
CA GLY A 666 -13.32 0.20 -30.90
C GLY A 666 -13.73 -0.66 -32.08
N ILE A 667 -15.01 -1.04 -32.14
CA ILE A 667 -15.60 -1.73 -33.29
C ILE A 667 -16.23 -0.69 -34.22
N THR A 668 -15.89 -0.73 -35.51
CA THR A 668 -16.52 0.10 -36.54
C THR A 668 -17.35 -0.74 -37.50
N ILE A 669 -18.62 -0.36 -37.64
CA ILE A 669 -19.61 -0.96 -38.53
C ILE A 669 -19.72 -0.07 -39.76
N ASP A 670 -19.38 -0.61 -40.93
CA ASP A 670 -19.25 0.12 -42.19
C ASP A 670 -20.06 -0.52 -43.32
N PHE A 671 -19.92 0.01 -44.54
CA PHE A 671 -20.65 -0.50 -45.71
C PHE A 671 -20.29 -1.96 -46.03
N ASP A 672 -19.05 -2.39 -45.81
CA ASP A 672 -18.66 -3.80 -45.93
C ASP A 672 -19.36 -4.69 -44.89
N THR A 673 -19.73 -4.16 -43.73
CA THR A 673 -20.52 -4.88 -42.72
C THR A 673 -21.94 -5.19 -43.23
N VAL A 674 -22.55 -4.26 -43.97
CA VAL A 674 -23.92 -4.39 -44.50
C VAL A 674 -23.95 -5.15 -45.83
N ASN A 675 -23.04 -4.81 -46.75
CA ASN A 675 -23.06 -5.24 -48.16
C ASN A 675 -22.46 -6.62 -48.42
N LYS A 676 -21.70 -7.19 -47.47
CA LYS A 676 -21.00 -8.49 -47.63
C LYS A 676 -21.59 -9.55 -46.72
N THR A 677 -21.40 -10.81 -47.13
CA THR A 677 -21.68 -12.01 -46.32
C THR A 677 -20.43 -12.89 -46.36
N PRO A 678 -19.89 -13.35 -45.22
CA PRO A 678 -20.36 -13.11 -43.84
C PRO A 678 -20.26 -11.63 -43.41
N HIS A 679 -21.12 -11.25 -42.47
CA HIS A 679 -21.14 -9.90 -41.91
C HIS A 679 -19.92 -9.69 -41.02
N THR A 680 -18.98 -8.86 -41.48
CA THR A 680 -17.72 -8.56 -40.78
C THR A 680 -17.64 -7.09 -40.44
N ALA A 681 -17.03 -6.75 -39.31
CA ALA A 681 -16.78 -5.38 -38.88
C ALA A 681 -15.29 -5.21 -38.51
N THR A 682 -14.79 -3.98 -38.43
CA THR A 682 -13.40 -3.77 -37.99
C THR A 682 -13.30 -3.71 -36.48
N LEU A 683 -12.20 -4.23 -35.93
CA LEU A 683 -11.79 -4.04 -34.54
C LEU A 683 -10.51 -3.21 -34.54
N ARG A 684 -10.52 -2.07 -33.83
CA ARG A 684 -9.39 -1.17 -33.64
C ARG A 684 -8.80 -1.32 -32.24
N ASP A 685 -7.48 -1.41 -32.16
CA ASP A 685 -6.72 -1.14 -30.93
C ASP A 685 -6.58 0.38 -30.71
N ARG A 686 -6.74 0.83 -29.46
CA ARG A 686 -6.52 2.23 -29.08
C ARG A 686 -5.09 2.66 -29.34
N ASP A 687 -4.09 1.92 -28.88
CA ASP A 687 -2.74 2.47 -28.73
C ASP A 687 -2.03 2.60 -30.08
N SER A 688 -1.90 1.50 -30.82
CA SER A 688 -1.34 1.47 -32.18
C SER A 688 -2.24 2.12 -33.25
N MET A 689 -3.52 2.33 -32.93
CA MET A 689 -4.60 2.67 -33.88
C MET A 689 -4.85 1.65 -35.01
N ARG A 690 -4.15 0.50 -35.03
CA ARG A 690 -4.27 -0.52 -36.08
C ARG A 690 -5.59 -1.26 -35.97
N GLN A 691 -6.00 -1.87 -37.09
CA GLN A 691 -7.30 -2.53 -37.24
C GLN A 691 -7.16 -3.91 -37.86
N ILE A 692 -7.98 -4.85 -37.38
CA ILE A 692 -8.30 -6.10 -38.06
C ILE A 692 -9.77 -6.11 -38.48
N ARG A 693 -10.18 -7.10 -39.28
CA ARG A 693 -11.58 -7.37 -39.63
C ARG A 693 -11.95 -8.80 -39.23
N ALA A 694 -13.07 -8.98 -38.54
CA ALA A 694 -13.58 -10.28 -38.06
C ALA A 694 -15.12 -10.33 -38.16
N GLU A 695 -15.73 -11.50 -37.98
CA GLU A 695 -17.19 -11.60 -38.00
C GLU A 695 -17.85 -10.89 -36.82
N VAL A 696 -19.00 -10.26 -37.07
CA VAL A 696 -19.80 -9.54 -36.06
C VAL A 696 -20.17 -10.43 -34.86
N SER A 697 -20.35 -11.72 -35.11
CA SER A 697 -20.62 -12.79 -34.15
C SER A 697 -19.45 -13.08 -33.18
N GLU A 698 -18.20 -12.94 -33.65
CA GLU A 698 -16.99 -13.31 -32.91
C GLU A 698 -16.45 -12.16 -32.04
N LEU A 699 -16.60 -10.92 -32.52
CA LEU A 699 -16.06 -9.72 -31.89
C LEU A 699 -16.35 -9.57 -30.37
N PRO A 700 -17.56 -9.89 -29.84
CA PRO A 700 -17.83 -9.85 -28.40
C PRO A 700 -16.97 -10.81 -27.57
N VAL A 701 -16.58 -11.96 -28.15
CA VAL A 701 -15.70 -12.95 -27.50
C VAL A 701 -14.25 -12.47 -27.54
N ILE A 702 -13.79 -12.00 -28.70
CA ILE A 702 -12.42 -11.46 -28.89
C ILE A 702 -12.16 -10.31 -27.91
N VAL A 703 -13.09 -9.35 -27.80
CA VAL A 703 -12.94 -8.19 -26.91
C VAL A 703 -13.04 -8.57 -25.43
N ARG A 704 -13.88 -9.56 -25.07
CA ARG A 704 -13.93 -10.10 -23.71
C ARG A 704 -12.58 -10.70 -23.29
N ASP A 705 -11.97 -11.49 -24.17
CA ASP A 705 -10.74 -12.22 -23.84
C ASP A 705 -9.50 -11.30 -23.87
N LEU A 706 -9.48 -10.29 -24.74
CA LEU A 706 -8.56 -9.14 -24.65
C LEU A 706 -8.72 -8.38 -23.32
N ALA A 707 -9.96 -8.05 -22.91
CA ALA A 707 -10.23 -7.31 -21.68
C ALA A 707 -9.85 -8.08 -20.41
N ASN A 708 -9.93 -9.41 -20.44
CA ASN A 708 -9.49 -10.29 -19.35
C ASN A 708 -7.96 -10.51 -19.34
N GLY A 709 -7.25 -10.14 -20.41
CA GLY A 709 -5.83 -10.45 -20.59
C GLY A 709 -5.56 -11.93 -20.92
N ALA A 710 -6.57 -12.65 -21.41
CA ALA A 710 -6.44 -14.03 -21.92
C ALA A 710 -5.99 -14.10 -23.39
N LEU A 711 -5.94 -12.95 -24.06
CA LEU A 711 -5.49 -12.76 -25.43
C LEU A 711 -4.76 -11.41 -25.52
N THR A 712 -3.71 -11.32 -26.33
CA THR A 712 -2.99 -10.07 -26.62
C THR A 712 -3.32 -9.51 -28.02
N TRP A 713 -3.05 -8.23 -28.27
CA TRP A 713 -3.29 -7.64 -29.59
C TRP A 713 -2.43 -8.27 -30.70
N ALA A 714 -1.18 -8.65 -30.41
CA ALA A 714 -0.32 -9.36 -31.35
C ALA A 714 -0.87 -10.76 -31.74
N GLU A 715 -1.55 -11.43 -30.82
CA GLU A 715 -2.27 -12.67 -31.11
C GLU A 715 -3.58 -12.46 -31.87
N VAL A 716 -4.14 -11.26 -31.86
CA VAL A 716 -5.29 -10.89 -32.70
C VAL A 716 -4.82 -10.60 -34.12
N GLU A 717 -3.77 -9.80 -34.31
CA GLU A 717 -3.21 -9.49 -35.64
C GLU A 717 -2.62 -10.71 -36.37
N SER A 718 -2.23 -11.76 -35.64
CA SER A 718 -1.77 -13.03 -36.23
C SER A 718 -2.87 -14.06 -36.49
N LYS A 719 -4.12 -13.79 -36.07
CA LYS A 719 -5.28 -14.68 -36.26
C LYS A 719 -6.31 -14.10 -37.24
N TYR A 720 -6.44 -12.78 -37.35
CA TYR A 720 -7.46 -12.09 -38.14
C TYR A 720 -6.83 -11.17 -39.21
N PRO A 721 -7.45 -11.01 -40.39
CA PRO A 721 -6.91 -10.17 -41.46
C PRO A 721 -6.82 -8.70 -41.03
N ILE A 722 -5.66 -8.09 -41.29
CA ILE A 722 -5.43 -6.66 -41.09
C ILE A 722 -6.30 -5.86 -42.06
N PHE A 723 -6.89 -4.76 -41.59
CA PHE A 723 -7.78 -3.92 -42.37
C PHE A 723 -6.99 -2.85 -43.16
N GLU A 724 -6.88 -3.04 -44.48
CA GLU A 724 -6.22 -2.10 -45.40
C GLU A 724 -7.18 -1.04 -45.96
N GLY A 725 -8.49 -1.32 -45.99
CA GLY A 725 -9.54 -0.41 -46.44
C GLY A 725 -10.91 -1.09 -46.57
N GLN A 726 -11.98 -0.30 -46.74
CA GLN A 726 -13.30 -0.83 -47.13
C GLN A 726 -13.36 -0.99 -48.67
N GLU A 727 -14.00 -2.03 -49.17
CA GLU A 727 -14.16 -2.25 -50.61
C GLU A 727 -15.47 -1.68 -51.17
N THR A 728 -16.52 -1.61 -50.34
CA THR A 728 -17.83 -1.08 -50.72
C THR A 728 -18.09 0.29 -50.13
N SER A 729 -18.92 1.06 -50.83
CA SER A 729 -19.46 2.34 -50.41
C SER A 729 -20.96 2.21 -50.12
N LYS A 730 -21.65 3.33 -49.92
CA LYS A 730 -23.12 3.37 -49.99
C LYS A 730 -23.54 3.00 -51.41
N ARG A 731 -23.98 1.75 -51.62
CA ARG A 731 -24.51 1.30 -52.91
C ARG A 731 -25.77 2.11 -53.27
N ASP A 732 -25.89 2.47 -54.54
CA ASP A 732 -27.13 3.01 -55.08
C ASP A 732 -28.23 1.96 -54.96
N THR A 733 -29.32 2.31 -54.29
CA THR A 733 -30.39 1.40 -53.90
C THR A 733 -31.41 1.26 -55.03
N ALA A 734 -31.15 0.28 -55.90
CA ALA A 734 -32.07 -0.34 -56.87
C ALA A 734 -32.74 0.58 -57.91
N GLU A 735 -32.29 0.45 -59.16
CA GLU A 735 -33.23 0.32 -60.29
C GLU A 735 -33.38 -1.18 -60.62
N GLU A 736 -34.42 -1.81 -60.07
CA GLU A 736 -34.99 -3.10 -60.53
C GLU A 736 -36.51 -3.10 -60.27
#